data_AF-A0A6G0IJB4-F1
#
_entry.id   AF-A0A6G0IJB4-F1
#
_cell.length_a   1.000
_cell.length_b   1.000
_cell.length_c   1.000
_cell.angle_alpha   90.00
_cell.angle_beta   90.00
_cell.angle_gamma   90.00
#
_symmetry.space_group_name_H-M   'P 1'
#
loop_
_entity.id
_entity.type
_entity.pdbx_description
1 polymer ?
#
loop_
_entity_poly.entity_id
_entity_poly.type
_entity_poly.pdbx_seq_one_letter_code
_entity_poly.pdbx_strand_id
1 'polypeptide(L)'
;MFAKLKKKIAEEAATAPRSGVRIPRTISKESITSVGADSGDDFASDGSSSRDDLPTQLLRRNDQIRKLEAKLSDYAEQLRIMQKTKDKLEIALEKHQDLSIKKLQDQNESHQASRTKMAEGMTLALEKKDQEWMEKMAAVEKLLKKEEQMSQQERELKQKEAELQSARRGLSETRGKLRALEQQHEESCRLNSELEIEREELLLLREEADKKISELEGQSQELQSVIQQVSEDFQKSQSMVSNLERSLQELQTEHDDLKLQRQKAAVTEEDKERLLTDLQKKVTSLERRLQGNLSQDEHLQELLQEKSSLDQSLEETRAELLAVRTNHADTVSSLEAQVSKMSCSIVELQTLLRHKEESSRAYRERTDTQIANLEQQVLDSNESLRSAEQQITEKQQHMDKLQGEWSAEKAFLDQQLCLLEQQRQEKASRLEESIASLQTERQTLQDRVADLDKQRDKADSTLRRQIEELEQCRAELNNRQTVSTEIAKALEETRQQKEELQTQVGELTRSLKSSRQELSTVTEKLIQGRRTSEHSRMISYLEVEVETLTEQLHCPEVCEEDHNGSVTVDDLDHIQKVNRDLEQQLSDKNRKLKPESEAEAKEKVPESRAEKHERVCPDPPPASTPSPPTSNTTVTNTSDLNDSREINFEYLKHVVLKFMSSREAEAFQLIRAVSVLLNFTREEEDMLKQTLEYKMSWFGSKPSPKGIIRPSVSGASHWS
;
A
#
# COMPACT_ATOMS: atom_id res chain seq x y z
N MET A 1 -36.74 16.89 16.65
CA MET A 1 -36.59 18.34 16.93
C MET A 1 -37.25 19.27 15.90
N PHE A 2 -37.68 18.79 14.72
CA PHE A 2 -38.42 19.61 13.74
C PHE A 2 -39.91 19.89 14.07
N ALA A 3 -40.55 19.07 14.90
CA ALA A 3 -41.95 19.32 15.34
C ALA A 3 -42.08 20.48 16.34
N LYS A 4 -41.02 20.80 17.10
CA LYS A 4 -40.99 21.92 18.05
C LYS A 4 -40.79 23.28 17.37
N LEU A 5 -40.24 23.32 16.16
CA LEU A 5 -40.02 24.56 15.41
C LEU A 5 -41.29 24.99 14.63
N LYS A 6 -42.05 24.04 14.09
CA LYS A 6 -43.36 24.35 13.44
C LYS A 6 -44.41 24.85 14.43
N LYS A 7 -44.38 24.41 15.70
CA LYS A 7 -45.28 24.92 16.74
C LYS A 7 -44.97 26.38 17.12
N LYS A 8 -43.70 26.79 17.09
CA LYS A 8 -43.25 28.13 17.50
C LYS A 8 -43.57 29.22 16.45
N ILE A 9 -43.61 28.87 15.17
CA ILE A 9 -43.97 29.80 14.08
C ILE A 9 -45.50 30.00 13.98
N ALA A 10 -46.31 29.01 14.37
CA ALA A 10 -47.76 29.14 14.42
C ALA A 10 -48.27 29.92 15.65
N GLU A 11 -47.49 29.99 16.72
CA GLU A 11 -47.84 30.71 17.96
C GLU A 11 -47.53 32.22 17.90
N GLU A 12 -46.60 32.65 17.04
CA GLU A 12 -46.22 34.08 16.89
C GLU A 12 -47.06 34.87 15.87
N ALA A 13 -47.84 34.20 15.02
CA ALA A 13 -48.68 34.87 14.02
C ALA A 13 -50.07 35.29 14.53
N ALA A 14 -50.41 35.02 15.81
CA ALA A 14 -51.76 35.19 16.36
C ALA A 14 -51.79 36.00 17.67
N THR A 15 -51.15 37.18 17.70
CA THR A 15 -51.38 38.16 18.79
C THR A 15 -51.38 39.58 18.24
N ALA A 16 -52.56 40.05 17.86
CA ALA A 16 -52.88 41.46 17.84
C ALA A 16 -53.63 41.82 19.13
N PRO A 17 -53.28 42.95 19.77
CA PRO A 17 -54.29 43.73 20.48
C PRO A 17 -54.41 45.14 19.89
N ARG A 18 -55.68 45.54 19.72
CA ARG A 18 -56.16 46.91 19.51
C ARG A 18 -56.09 47.72 20.81
N SER A 19 -56.27 49.05 20.67
CA SER A 19 -56.53 50.09 21.69
C SER A 19 -55.28 50.66 22.35
N GLY A 20 -55.02 51.98 22.45
CA GLY A 20 -55.80 53.19 22.22
C GLY A 20 -55.20 54.33 23.08
N VAL A 21 -55.62 55.59 22.82
CA VAL A 21 -55.56 56.77 23.74
C VAL A 21 -54.16 57.47 23.81
N ARG A 22 -53.94 58.81 23.73
CA ARG A 22 -54.73 60.06 23.84
C ARG A 22 -53.94 61.25 23.25
N ILE A 23 -54.68 62.30 22.88
CA ILE A 23 -54.29 63.64 22.38
C ILE A 23 -53.87 64.58 23.56
N PRO A 24 -53.27 65.78 23.32
CA PRO A 24 -54.02 67.07 23.34
C PRO A 24 -53.65 68.04 22.18
N ARG A 25 -54.60 68.59 21.39
CA ARG A 25 -55.29 69.91 21.50
C ARG A 25 -54.31 71.07 21.75
N THR A 26 -54.26 72.15 20.93
CA THR A 26 -55.30 73.20 20.81
C THR A 26 -55.17 74.13 19.57
N ILE A 27 -56.33 74.58 19.03
CA ILE A 27 -56.74 75.92 18.48
C ILE A 27 -55.98 76.59 17.32
N SER A 28 -56.56 77.27 16.31
CA SER A 28 -57.94 77.58 15.91
C SER A 28 -57.97 77.97 14.42
N LYS A 29 -59.01 77.55 13.69
CA LYS A 29 -59.47 78.11 12.41
C LYS A 29 -60.87 78.67 12.68
N GLU A 30 -61.16 79.89 12.26
CA GLU A 30 -62.52 80.43 12.26
C GLU A 30 -62.85 81.11 10.93
N SER A 31 -64.11 80.90 10.55
CA SER A 31 -64.74 81.14 9.26
C SER A 31 -65.61 82.40 9.30
N ILE A 32 -65.63 83.12 8.17
CA ILE A 32 -66.73 83.88 7.54
C ILE A 32 -68.07 84.17 8.29
N THR A 33 -68.47 85.45 8.15
CA THR A 33 -69.81 86.07 7.94
C THR A 33 -70.48 86.88 9.06
N SER A 34 -70.87 88.11 8.67
CA SER A 34 -72.24 88.71 8.73
C SER A 34 -72.47 89.99 9.57
N VAL A 35 -73.13 90.98 8.91
CA VAL A 35 -74.06 92.03 9.42
C VAL A 35 -73.45 93.14 10.30
N GLY A 36 -73.76 94.45 10.22
CA GLY A 36 -74.69 95.29 9.45
C GLY A 36 -74.84 96.67 10.15
N ALA A 37 -75.03 97.73 9.34
CA ALA A 37 -75.62 99.08 9.53
C ALA A 37 -75.89 99.72 10.93
N ASP A 38 -75.69 101.06 11.03
CA ASP A 38 -76.63 102.13 11.51
C ASP A 38 -75.86 103.49 11.59
N SER A 39 -76.13 104.55 10.81
CA SER A 39 -77.17 105.62 10.86
C SER A 39 -76.68 106.93 11.52
N GLY A 40 -77.17 108.08 11.02
CA GLY A 40 -77.06 109.38 11.70
C GLY A 40 -76.82 110.58 10.78
N ASP A 41 -77.89 111.08 10.20
CA ASP A 41 -78.05 112.39 9.53
C ASP A 41 -78.05 113.54 10.58
N ASP A 42 -77.68 114.77 10.20
CA ASP A 42 -78.41 115.99 10.61
C ASP A 42 -77.82 117.29 10.01
N PHE A 43 -78.73 118.05 9.38
CA PHE A 43 -78.58 119.35 8.76
C PHE A 43 -78.59 120.49 9.80
N ALA A 44 -77.94 121.63 9.49
CA ALA A 44 -78.47 122.94 9.86
C ALA A 44 -78.03 124.05 8.88
N SER A 45 -79.04 124.72 8.33
CA SER A 45 -79.06 126.02 7.66
C SER A 45 -78.27 127.11 8.40
N ASP A 46 -77.70 128.06 7.64
CA ASP A 46 -78.20 129.44 7.70
C ASP A 46 -77.73 130.31 6.53
N GLY A 47 -78.65 131.15 6.07
CA GLY A 47 -78.45 132.13 5.00
C GLY A 47 -78.43 133.57 5.51
N SER A 48 -78.21 134.50 4.58
CA SER A 48 -78.13 135.98 4.71
C SER A 48 -76.85 136.49 5.40
N SER A 49 -76.20 137.61 5.10
CA SER A 49 -76.48 138.92 4.48
C SER A 49 -75.07 139.48 4.11
N SER A 50 -74.77 140.26 3.08
CA SER A 50 -75.25 141.58 2.72
C SER A 50 -74.62 141.91 1.37
N ARG A 51 -75.40 142.60 0.53
CA ARG A 51 -75.08 143.01 -0.83
C ARG A 51 -74.11 144.20 -0.74
N ASP A 52 -72.80 143.92 -0.79
CA ASP A 52 -71.70 144.78 -1.31
C ASP A 52 -70.32 144.32 -0.75
N ASP A 53 -69.80 143.12 -1.11
CA ASP A 53 -68.36 142.78 -0.95
C ASP A 53 -67.89 141.49 -1.68
N LEU A 54 -68.51 141.15 -2.83
CA LEU A 54 -68.27 139.89 -3.58
C LEU A 54 -66.82 139.60 -4.05
N PRO A 55 -65.99 140.56 -4.46
CA PRO A 55 -64.68 140.27 -5.06
C PRO A 55 -63.67 139.66 -4.07
N THR A 56 -63.70 140.08 -2.81
CA THR A 56 -62.69 139.74 -1.79
C THR A 56 -62.91 138.35 -1.20
N GLN A 57 -64.17 137.91 -1.10
CA GLN A 57 -64.52 136.53 -0.71
C GLN A 57 -64.16 135.50 -1.79
N LEU A 58 -64.32 135.86 -3.06
CA LEU A 58 -63.99 134.99 -4.19
C LEU A 58 -62.49 134.71 -4.29
N LEU A 59 -61.64 135.70 -4.03
CA LEU A 59 -60.17 135.50 -3.98
C LEU A 59 -59.76 134.57 -2.83
N ARG A 60 -60.27 134.79 -1.61
CA ARG A 60 -59.98 133.91 -0.46
C ARG A 60 -60.44 132.48 -0.70
N ARG A 61 -61.64 132.30 -1.27
CA ARG A 61 -62.13 130.95 -1.62
C ARG A 61 -61.28 130.30 -2.71
N ASN A 62 -60.85 131.03 -3.73
CA ASN A 62 -59.95 130.49 -4.77
C ASN A 62 -58.58 130.10 -4.19
N ASP A 63 -57.99 130.90 -3.30
CA ASP A 63 -56.72 130.53 -2.64
C ASP A 63 -56.89 129.33 -1.69
N GLN A 64 -58.05 129.22 -1.05
CA GLN A 64 -58.40 128.07 -0.23
C GLN A 64 -58.61 126.81 -1.10
N ILE A 65 -59.24 126.94 -2.27
CA ILE A 65 -59.38 125.86 -3.25
C ILE A 65 -58.00 125.40 -3.73
N ARG A 66 -57.11 126.30 -4.14
CA ARG A 66 -55.74 125.91 -4.55
C ARG A 66 -54.96 125.19 -3.46
N LYS A 67 -55.12 125.60 -2.20
CA LYS A 67 -54.50 124.91 -1.05
C LYS A 67 -55.09 123.52 -0.83
N LEU A 68 -56.39 123.35 -1.04
CA LEU A 68 -57.06 122.05 -0.97
C LEU A 68 -56.68 121.15 -2.15
N GLU A 69 -56.53 121.71 -3.35
CA GLU A 69 -56.05 121.03 -4.55
C GLU A 69 -54.60 120.55 -4.40
N ALA A 70 -53.72 121.39 -3.85
CA ALA A 70 -52.35 121.00 -3.52
C ALA A 70 -52.30 119.86 -2.50
N LYS A 71 -53.10 119.95 -1.42
CA LYS A 71 -53.22 118.87 -0.44
C LYS A 71 -53.79 117.59 -1.04
N LEU A 72 -54.80 117.69 -1.90
CA LEU A 72 -55.35 116.54 -2.63
C LEU A 72 -54.31 115.90 -3.54
N SER A 73 -53.49 116.71 -4.22
CA SER A 73 -52.37 116.24 -5.03
C SER A 73 -51.30 115.55 -4.19
N ASP A 74 -50.95 116.10 -3.02
CA ASP A 74 -50.00 115.49 -2.09
C ASP A 74 -50.53 114.17 -1.53
N TYR A 75 -51.82 114.10 -1.19
CA TYR A 75 -52.47 112.84 -0.79
C TYR A 75 -52.54 111.81 -1.93
N ALA A 76 -52.79 112.25 -3.16
CA ALA A 76 -52.78 111.37 -4.33
C ALA A 76 -51.37 110.82 -4.63
N GLU A 77 -50.33 111.64 -4.48
CA GLU A 77 -48.95 111.19 -4.63
C GLU A 77 -48.56 110.26 -3.47
N GLN A 78 -48.96 110.57 -2.24
CA GLN A 78 -48.73 109.71 -1.07
C GLN A 78 -49.42 108.34 -1.24
N LEU A 79 -50.64 108.30 -1.78
CA LEU A 79 -51.35 107.06 -2.12
C LEU A 79 -50.62 106.29 -3.22
N ARG A 80 -50.10 106.98 -4.25
CA ARG A 80 -49.31 106.35 -5.32
C ARG A 80 -48.00 105.74 -4.80
N ILE A 81 -47.33 106.41 -3.88
CA ILE A 81 -46.13 105.90 -3.19
C ILE A 81 -46.50 104.72 -2.28
N MET A 82 -47.60 104.82 -1.53
CA MET A 82 -48.11 103.72 -0.71
C MET A 82 -48.49 102.49 -1.55
N GLN A 83 -49.11 102.68 -2.71
CA GLN A 83 -49.44 101.58 -3.61
C GLN A 83 -48.17 100.93 -4.17
N LYS A 84 -47.20 101.72 -4.64
CA LYS A 84 -45.90 101.19 -5.11
C LYS A 84 -45.13 100.43 -4.02
N THR A 85 -45.23 100.87 -2.76
CA THR A 85 -44.59 100.17 -1.64
C THR A 85 -45.34 98.90 -1.27
N LYS A 86 -46.67 98.92 -1.28
CA LYS A 86 -47.51 97.72 -1.15
C LYS A 86 -47.16 96.67 -2.22
N ASP A 87 -47.15 97.05 -3.51
CA ASP A 87 -46.88 96.13 -4.61
C ASP A 87 -45.46 95.52 -4.50
N LYS A 88 -44.47 96.32 -4.07
CA LYS A 88 -43.10 95.81 -3.81
C LYS A 88 -43.06 94.81 -2.66
N LEU A 89 -43.79 95.08 -1.59
CA LEU A 89 -43.88 94.16 -0.44
C LEU A 89 -44.63 92.88 -0.82
N GLU A 90 -45.65 92.98 -1.65
CA GLU A 90 -46.40 91.83 -2.17
C GLU A 90 -45.52 90.94 -3.05
N ILE A 91 -44.76 91.52 -3.99
CA ILE A 91 -43.78 90.79 -4.79
C ILE A 91 -42.67 90.18 -3.92
N ALA A 92 -42.20 90.89 -2.90
CA ALA A 92 -41.18 90.35 -1.99
C ALA A 92 -41.72 89.19 -1.14
N LEU A 93 -42.98 89.28 -0.71
CA LEU A 93 -43.66 88.23 0.02
C LEU A 93 -43.90 87.00 -0.85
N GLU A 94 -44.36 87.19 -2.09
CA GLU A 94 -44.56 86.12 -3.07
C GLU A 94 -43.24 85.41 -3.38
N LYS A 95 -42.17 86.17 -3.66
CA LYS A 95 -40.81 85.59 -3.83
C LYS A 95 -40.33 84.83 -2.60
N HIS A 96 -40.58 85.35 -1.40
CA HIS A 96 -40.22 84.65 -0.17
C HIS A 96 -41.03 83.35 0.00
N GLN A 97 -42.31 83.36 -0.35
CA GLN A 97 -43.17 82.17 -0.35
C GLN A 97 -42.70 81.14 -1.39
N ASP A 98 -42.41 81.56 -2.62
CA ASP A 98 -41.88 80.70 -3.69
C ASP A 98 -40.54 80.07 -3.31
N LEU A 99 -39.62 80.87 -2.76
CA LEU A 99 -38.33 80.36 -2.26
C LEU A 99 -38.51 79.37 -1.11
N SER A 100 -39.49 79.61 -0.24
CA SER A 100 -39.81 78.70 0.87
C SER A 100 -40.40 77.38 0.37
N ILE A 101 -41.34 77.43 -0.58
CA ILE A 101 -41.94 76.25 -1.21
C ILE A 101 -40.88 75.46 -1.96
N LYS A 102 -40.05 76.13 -2.76
CA LYS A 102 -38.96 75.50 -3.51
C LYS A 102 -37.96 74.82 -2.58
N LYS A 103 -37.57 75.47 -1.47
CA LYS A 103 -36.67 74.86 -0.49
C LYS A 103 -37.27 73.61 0.16
N LEU A 104 -38.57 73.62 0.49
CA LEU A 104 -39.26 72.44 1.01
C LEU A 104 -39.35 71.33 -0.04
N GLN A 105 -39.58 71.68 -1.30
CA GLN A 105 -39.60 70.74 -2.41
C GLN A 105 -38.22 70.09 -2.60
N ASP A 106 -37.15 70.89 -2.68
CA ASP A 106 -35.77 70.40 -2.82
C ASP A 106 -35.38 69.49 -1.64
N GLN A 107 -35.77 69.86 -0.41
CA GLN A 107 -35.57 69.01 0.77
C GLN A 107 -36.33 67.69 0.66
N ASN A 108 -37.60 67.73 0.24
CA ASN A 108 -38.41 66.52 0.08
C ASN A 108 -37.86 65.62 -1.03
N GLU A 109 -37.43 66.18 -2.17
CA GLU A 109 -36.78 65.44 -3.26
C GLU A 109 -35.45 64.81 -2.80
N SER A 110 -34.64 65.54 -2.03
CA SER A 110 -33.40 65.02 -1.43
C SER A 110 -33.67 63.87 -0.46
N HIS A 111 -34.70 63.98 0.39
CA HIS A 111 -35.12 62.92 1.29
C HIS A 111 -35.64 61.69 0.54
N GLN A 112 -36.45 61.89 -0.51
CA GLN A 112 -36.95 60.81 -1.35
C GLN A 112 -35.80 60.10 -2.07
N ALA A 113 -34.87 60.84 -2.68
CA ALA A 113 -33.68 60.30 -3.32
C ALA A 113 -32.76 59.55 -2.35
N SER A 114 -32.64 60.02 -1.10
CA SER A 114 -31.90 59.31 -0.06
C SER A 114 -32.59 58.02 0.35
N ARG A 115 -33.93 58.03 0.41
CA ARG A 115 -34.73 56.84 0.72
C ARG A 115 -34.69 55.79 -0.39
N THR A 116 -34.74 56.21 -1.66
CA THR A 116 -34.60 55.29 -2.80
C THR A 116 -33.20 54.69 -2.85
N LYS A 117 -32.14 55.50 -2.68
CA LYS A 117 -30.76 54.98 -2.59
C LYS A 117 -30.56 53.97 -1.47
N MET A 118 -31.18 54.19 -0.30
CA MET A 118 -31.12 53.23 0.80
C MET A 118 -31.87 51.93 0.45
N ALA A 119 -33.04 52.03 -0.19
CA ALA A 119 -33.80 50.87 -0.64
C ALA A 119 -33.03 50.08 -1.71
N GLU A 120 -32.47 50.75 -2.70
CA GLU A 120 -31.61 50.15 -3.74
C GLU A 120 -30.35 49.49 -3.15
N GLY A 121 -29.73 50.14 -2.15
CA GLY A 121 -28.61 49.58 -1.41
C GLY A 121 -28.98 48.30 -0.65
N MET A 122 -30.18 48.27 -0.05
CA MET A 122 -30.69 47.09 0.64
C MET A 122 -31.03 45.96 -0.34
N THR A 123 -31.65 46.26 -1.48
CA THR A 123 -31.95 45.25 -2.50
C THR A 123 -30.67 44.66 -3.11
N LEU A 124 -29.67 45.49 -3.41
CA LEU A 124 -28.37 45.02 -3.89
C LEU A 124 -27.64 44.18 -2.84
N ALA A 125 -27.76 44.51 -1.56
CA ALA A 125 -27.17 43.72 -0.48
C ALA A 125 -27.85 42.34 -0.36
N LEU A 126 -29.18 42.27 -0.52
CA LEU A 126 -29.92 41.00 -0.53
C LEU A 126 -29.55 40.16 -1.76
N GLU A 127 -29.49 40.75 -2.95
CA GLU A 127 -29.11 40.05 -4.18
C GLU A 127 -27.69 39.49 -4.10
N LYS A 128 -26.73 40.25 -3.53
CA LYS A 128 -25.39 39.73 -3.24
C LYS A 128 -25.41 38.56 -2.27
N LYS A 129 -26.28 38.59 -1.25
CA LYS A 129 -26.43 37.48 -0.30
C LYS A 129 -27.03 36.24 -0.92
N ASP A 130 -28.02 36.41 -1.79
CA ASP A 130 -28.62 35.31 -2.55
C ASP A 130 -27.59 34.69 -3.51
N GLN A 131 -26.78 35.51 -4.19
CA GLN A 131 -25.69 35.04 -5.02
C GLN A 131 -24.62 34.27 -4.22
N GLU A 132 -24.18 34.80 -3.08
CA GLU A 132 -23.27 34.09 -2.15
C GLU A 132 -23.85 32.73 -1.71
N TRP A 133 -25.17 32.67 -1.47
CA TRP A 133 -25.83 31.45 -1.05
C TRP A 133 -25.93 30.43 -2.20
N MET A 134 -26.25 30.87 -3.41
CA MET A 134 -26.26 30.02 -4.62
C MET A 134 -24.87 29.44 -4.90
N GLU A 135 -23.81 30.23 -4.79
CA GLU A 135 -22.43 29.76 -4.97
C GLU A 135 -22.04 28.71 -3.91
N LYS A 136 -22.45 28.92 -2.64
CA LYS A 136 -22.23 27.95 -1.56
C LYS A 136 -23.00 26.64 -1.81
N MET A 137 -24.24 26.72 -2.27
CA MET A 137 -25.03 25.53 -2.61
C MET A 137 -24.39 24.75 -3.76
N ALA A 138 -23.93 25.43 -4.81
CA ALA A 138 -23.21 24.77 -5.92
C ALA A 138 -21.88 24.14 -5.47
N ALA A 139 -21.17 24.78 -4.52
CA ALA A 139 -19.96 24.21 -3.93
C ALA A 139 -20.27 22.94 -3.12
N VAL A 140 -21.34 22.94 -2.31
CA VAL A 140 -21.80 21.77 -1.55
C VAL A 140 -22.23 20.64 -2.47
N GLU A 141 -22.97 20.91 -3.54
CA GLU A 141 -23.36 19.89 -4.53
C GLU A 141 -22.14 19.25 -5.21
N LYS A 142 -21.12 20.04 -5.54
CA LYS A 142 -19.86 19.51 -6.09
C LYS A 142 -19.13 18.62 -5.09
N LEU A 143 -19.13 18.97 -3.81
CA LEU A 143 -18.53 18.14 -2.76
C LEU A 143 -19.29 16.84 -2.55
N LEU A 144 -20.62 16.90 -2.53
CA LEU A 144 -21.47 15.71 -2.37
C LEU A 144 -21.28 14.73 -3.54
N LYS A 145 -21.20 15.22 -4.78
CA LYS A 145 -20.86 14.38 -5.95
C LYS A 145 -19.49 13.73 -5.83
N LYS A 146 -18.49 14.43 -5.29
CA LYS A 146 -17.15 13.86 -5.04
C LYS A 146 -17.19 12.80 -3.94
N GLU A 147 -17.95 13.03 -2.87
CA GLU A 147 -18.13 12.07 -1.78
C GLU A 147 -18.81 10.78 -2.28
N GLU A 148 -19.85 10.89 -3.10
CA GLU A 148 -20.50 9.74 -3.75
C GLU A 148 -19.52 8.96 -4.65
N GLN A 149 -18.69 9.66 -5.43
CA GLN A 149 -17.65 9.05 -6.25
C GLN A 149 -16.59 8.32 -5.40
N MET A 150 -16.14 8.92 -4.31
CA MET A 150 -15.20 8.26 -3.38
C MET A 150 -15.83 7.03 -2.72
N SER A 151 -17.10 7.12 -2.31
CA SER A 151 -17.85 5.98 -1.75
C SER A 151 -17.98 4.84 -2.76
N GLN A 152 -18.19 5.17 -4.04
CA GLN A 152 -18.22 4.19 -5.12
C GLN A 152 -16.86 3.50 -5.29
N GLN A 153 -15.78 4.27 -5.34
CA GLN A 153 -14.41 3.74 -5.44
C GLN A 153 -14.03 2.86 -4.23
N GLU A 154 -14.42 3.27 -3.02
CA GLU A 154 -14.20 2.46 -1.81
C GLU A 154 -14.93 1.11 -1.86
N ARG A 155 -16.17 1.09 -2.38
CA ARG A 155 -16.93 -0.16 -2.55
C ARG A 155 -16.29 -1.08 -3.59
N GLU A 156 -15.81 -0.53 -4.70
CA GLU A 156 -15.09 -1.29 -5.72
C GLU A 156 -13.77 -1.85 -5.20
N LEU A 157 -13.00 -1.06 -4.43
CA LEU A 157 -11.77 -1.53 -3.79
C LEU A 157 -12.04 -2.66 -2.79
N LYS A 158 -13.08 -2.54 -1.96
CA LYS A 158 -13.49 -3.61 -1.03
C LYS A 158 -13.89 -4.88 -1.76
N GLN A 159 -14.61 -4.77 -2.88
CA GLN A 159 -14.95 -5.92 -3.71
C GLN A 159 -13.70 -6.58 -4.29
N LYS A 160 -12.77 -5.79 -4.85
CA LYS A 160 -11.50 -6.28 -5.40
C LYS A 160 -10.63 -6.95 -4.34
N GLU A 161 -10.62 -6.42 -3.13
CA GLU A 161 -9.92 -7.02 -2.00
C GLU A 161 -10.51 -8.39 -1.61
N ALA A 162 -11.85 -8.51 -1.57
CA ALA A 162 -12.51 -9.79 -1.32
C ALA A 162 -12.25 -10.83 -2.41
N GLU A 163 -12.27 -10.41 -3.69
CA GLU A 163 -11.91 -11.24 -4.85
C GLU A 163 -10.46 -11.75 -4.73
N LEU A 164 -9.52 -10.85 -4.40
CA LEU A 164 -8.11 -11.16 -4.22
C LEU A 164 -7.87 -12.10 -3.04
N GLN A 165 -8.58 -11.92 -1.92
CA GLN A 165 -8.52 -12.85 -0.78
C GLN A 165 -9.05 -14.24 -1.15
N SER A 166 -10.13 -14.30 -1.93
CA SER A 166 -10.67 -15.57 -2.43
C SER A 166 -9.68 -16.29 -3.36
N ALA A 167 -9.09 -15.55 -4.31
CA ALA A 167 -8.06 -16.07 -5.19
C ALA A 167 -6.82 -16.57 -4.43
N ARG A 168 -6.40 -15.85 -3.38
CA ARG A 168 -5.29 -16.30 -2.50
C ARG A 168 -5.61 -17.60 -1.77
N ARG A 169 -6.85 -17.76 -1.27
CA ARG A 169 -7.28 -19.04 -0.66
C ARG A 169 -7.26 -20.17 -1.68
N GLY A 170 -7.83 -19.94 -2.86
CA GLY A 170 -7.80 -20.92 -3.96
C GLY A 170 -6.38 -21.33 -4.35
N LEU A 171 -5.46 -20.37 -4.46
CA LEU A 171 -4.04 -20.64 -4.77
C LEU A 171 -3.33 -21.42 -3.65
N SER A 172 -3.67 -21.15 -2.38
CA SER A 172 -3.15 -21.91 -1.24
C SER A 172 -3.65 -23.36 -1.27
N GLU A 173 -4.93 -23.57 -1.59
CA GLU A 173 -5.53 -24.90 -1.73
C GLU A 173 -4.92 -25.69 -2.88
N THR A 174 -4.74 -25.07 -4.06
CA THR A 174 -4.09 -25.75 -5.19
C THR A 174 -2.63 -26.09 -4.89
N ARG A 175 -1.91 -25.20 -4.21
CA ARG A 175 -0.55 -25.47 -3.73
C ARG A 175 -0.51 -26.58 -2.68
N GLY A 176 -1.56 -26.73 -1.87
CA GLY A 176 -1.73 -27.86 -0.96
C GLY A 176 -1.92 -29.18 -1.72
N LYS A 177 -2.80 -29.19 -2.72
CA LYS A 177 -3.06 -30.36 -3.58
C LYS A 177 -1.81 -30.78 -4.37
N LEU A 178 -1.07 -29.80 -4.91
CA LEU A 178 0.17 -30.07 -5.64
C LEU A 178 1.21 -30.75 -4.74
N ARG A 179 1.42 -30.25 -3.51
CA ARG A 179 2.33 -30.88 -2.55
C ARG A 179 1.92 -32.30 -2.18
N ALA A 180 0.62 -32.56 -2.05
CA ALA A 180 0.13 -33.92 -1.80
C ALA A 180 0.39 -34.86 -2.99
N LEU A 181 0.20 -34.38 -4.22
CA LEU A 181 0.52 -35.15 -5.43
C LEU A 181 2.03 -35.38 -5.58
N GLU A 182 2.86 -34.39 -5.27
CA GLU A 182 4.33 -34.54 -5.23
C GLU A 182 4.75 -35.62 -4.23
N GLN A 183 4.20 -35.59 -3.01
CA GLN A 183 4.46 -36.63 -2.00
C GLN A 183 4.02 -38.02 -2.47
N GLN A 184 2.85 -38.15 -3.08
CA GLN A 184 2.41 -39.42 -3.65
C GLN A 184 3.31 -39.91 -4.79
N HIS A 185 3.80 -38.99 -5.62
CA HIS A 185 4.74 -39.35 -6.68
C HIS A 185 6.07 -39.81 -6.10
N GLU A 186 6.60 -39.12 -5.09
CA GLU A 186 7.82 -39.54 -4.37
C GLU A 186 7.66 -40.91 -3.72
N GLU A 187 6.53 -41.16 -3.05
CA GLU A 187 6.20 -42.48 -2.47
C GLU A 187 6.12 -43.56 -3.54
N SER A 188 5.48 -43.28 -4.68
CA SER A 188 5.40 -44.20 -5.80
C SER A 188 6.78 -44.49 -6.40
N CYS A 189 7.66 -43.49 -6.51
CA CYS A 189 9.03 -43.67 -6.98
C CYS A 189 9.84 -44.53 -6.01
N ARG A 190 9.70 -44.31 -4.69
CA ARG A 190 10.35 -45.15 -3.67
C ARG A 190 9.90 -46.60 -3.77
N LEU A 191 8.59 -46.84 -3.83
CA LEU A 191 8.04 -48.19 -3.97
C LEU A 191 8.52 -48.86 -5.26
N ASN A 192 8.61 -48.12 -6.37
CA ASN A 192 9.11 -48.66 -7.62
C ASN A 192 10.59 -49.06 -7.54
N SER A 193 11.43 -48.26 -6.85
CA SER A 193 12.82 -48.64 -6.58
C SER A 193 12.94 -49.87 -5.68
N GLU A 194 12.09 -50.00 -4.66
CA GLU A 194 12.05 -51.20 -3.79
C GLU A 194 11.66 -52.45 -4.59
N LEU A 195 10.63 -52.35 -5.44
CA LEU A 195 10.21 -53.45 -6.31
C LEU A 195 11.29 -53.85 -7.33
N GLU A 196 12.07 -52.88 -7.83
CA GLU A 196 13.17 -53.18 -8.75
C GLU A 196 14.28 -53.97 -8.04
N ILE A 197 14.61 -53.61 -6.79
CA ILE A 197 15.57 -54.36 -5.96
C ILE A 197 15.05 -55.79 -5.71
N GLU A 198 13.78 -55.95 -5.32
CA GLU A 198 13.19 -57.28 -5.11
C GLU A 198 13.22 -58.13 -6.38
N ARG A 199 13.00 -57.52 -7.55
CA ARG A 199 13.11 -58.21 -8.85
C ARG A 199 14.53 -58.68 -9.13
N GLU A 200 15.53 -57.84 -8.87
CA GLU A 200 16.94 -58.20 -9.03
C GLU A 200 17.33 -59.35 -8.09
N GLU A 201 16.89 -59.32 -6.83
CA GLU A 201 17.11 -60.40 -5.86
C GLU A 201 16.47 -61.72 -6.30
N LEU A 202 15.22 -61.67 -6.78
CA LEU A 202 14.53 -62.85 -7.30
C LEU A 202 15.19 -63.41 -8.56
N LEU A 203 15.75 -62.54 -9.41
CA LEU A 203 16.50 -62.96 -10.60
C LEU A 203 17.77 -63.70 -10.19
N LEU A 204 18.52 -63.19 -9.21
CA LEU A 204 19.70 -63.87 -8.68
C LEU A 204 19.35 -65.25 -8.09
N LEU A 205 18.28 -65.35 -7.31
CA LEU A 205 17.81 -66.63 -6.77
C LEU A 205 17.41 -67.61 -7.87
N ARG A 206 16.79 -67.12 -8.95
CA ARG A 206 16.43 -67.93 -10.12
C ARG A 206 17.68 -68.44 -10.84
N GLU A 207 18.70 -67.61 -11.03
CA GLU A 207 19.97 -68.02 -11.63
C GLU A 207 20.70 -69.06 -10.77
N GLU A 208 20.67 -68.93 -9.44
CA GLU A 208 21.22 -69.93 -8.52
C GLU A 208 20.47 -71.26 -8.61
N ALA A 209 19.14 -71.23 -8.69
CA ALA A 209 18.33 -72.42 -8.88
C ALA A 209 18.61 -73.10 -10.23
N ASP A 210 18.71 -72.34 -11.32
CA ASP A 210 19.04 -72.85 -12.65
C ASP A 210 20.43 -73.51 -12.66
N LYS A 211 21.44 -72.90 -12.01
CA LYS A 211 22.77 -73.52 -11.82
C LYS A 211 22.67 -74.85 -11.08
N LYS A 212 21.88 -74.92 -10.01
CA LYS A 212 21.69 -76.15 -9.24
C LYS A 212 21.00 -77.24 -10.06
N ILE A 213 20.03 -76.87 -10.89
CA ILE A 213 19.38 -77.80 -11.82
C ILE A 213 20.39 -78.35 -12.82
N SER A 214 21.20 -77.50 -13.46
CA SER A 214 22.23 -77.95 -14.40
C SER A 214 23.27 -78.88 -13.75
N GLU A 215 23.67 -78.62 -12.50
CA GLU A 215 24.54 -79.53 -11.75
C GLU A 215 23.88 -80.89 -11.52
N LEU A 216 22.61 -80.92 -11.11
CA LEU A 216 21.86 -82.17 -10.89
C LEU A 216 21.61 -82.93 -12.19
N GLU A 217 21.33 -82.24 -13.30
CA GLU A 217 21.22 -82.84 -14.62
C GLU A 217 22.55 -83.47 -15.06
N GLY A 218 23.68 -82.79 -14.81
CA GLY A 218 25.02 -83.34 -15.05
C GLY A 218 25.27 -84.62 -14.24
N GLN A 219 24.98 -84.60 -12.94
CA GLN A 219 25.09 -85.79 -12.09
C GLN A 219 24.17 -86.93 -12.55
N SER A 220 22.95 -86.62 -13.00
CA SER A 220 22.02 -87.61 -13.55
C SER A 220 22.57 -88.25 -14.83
N GLN A 221 23.18 -87.46 -15.72
CA GLN A 221 23.81 -87.97 -16.94
C GLN A 221 25.02 -88.86 -16.64
N GLU A 222 25.86 -88.48 -15.66
CA GLU A 222 26.97 -89.30 -15.19
C GLU A 222 26.49 -90.64 -14.64
N LEU A 223 25.47 -90.64 -13.78
CA LEU A 223 24.86 -91.86 -13.25
C LEU A 223 24.29 -92.74 -14.37
N GLN A 224 23.64 -92.14 -15.37
CA GLN A 224 23.11 -92.86 -16.52
C GLN A 224 24.22 -93.50 -17.36
N SER A 225 25.35 -92.81 -17.54
CA SER A 225 26.56 -93.36 -18.19
C SER A 225 27.12 -94.57 -17.42
N VAL A 226 27.22 -94.46 -16.09
CA VAL A 226 27.67 -95.58 -15.24
C VAL A 226 26.71 -96.78 -15.33
N ILE A 227 25.40 -96.55 -15.29
CA ILE A 227 24.40 -97.61 -15.45
C ILE A 227 24.54 -98.29 -16.81
N GLN A 228 24.71 -97.51 -17.88
CA GLN A 228 24.92 -98.03 -19.23
C GLN A 228 26.19 -98.90 -19.30
N GLN A 229 27.30 -98.40 -18.75
CA GLN A 229 28.57 -99.13 -18.69
C GLN A 229 28.43 -100.46 -17.91
N VAL A 230 27.81 -100.44 -16.73
CA VAL A 230 27.57 -101.65 -15.93
C VAL A 230 26.66 -102.63 -16.69
N SER A 231 25.65 -102.13 -17.40
CA SER A 231 24.76 -102.96 -18.21
C SER A 231 25.51 -103.64 -19.36
N GLU A 232 26.39 -102.92 -20.04
CA GLU A 232 27.25 -103.48 -21.09
C GLU A 232 28.23 -104.52 -20.54
N ASP A 233 28.86 -104.24 -19.41
CA ASP A 233 29.80 -105.18 -18.79
C ASP A 233 29.07 -106.43 -18.26
N PHE A 234 27.84 -106.28 -17.76
CA PHE A 234 26.97 -107.41 -17.42
C PHE A 234 26.62 -108.25 -18.66
N GLN A 235 26.24 -107.62 -19.77
CA GLN A 235 25.96 -108.35 -21.03
C GLN A 235 27.20 -109.08 -21.56
N LYS A 236 28.38 -108.46 -21.52
CA LYS A 236 29.65 -109.10 -21.89
C LYS A 236 29.91 -110.32 -21.01
N SER A 237 29.78 -110.17 -19.68
CA SER A 237 29.94 -111.28 -18.75
C SER A 237 28.93 -112.40 -19.01
N GLN A 238 27.66 -112.06 -19.24
CA GLN A 238 26.61 -113.03 -19.59
C GLN A 238 26.95 -113.80 -20.88
N SER A 239 27.42 -113.11 -21.92
CA SER A 239 27.83 -113.76 -23.17
C SER A 239 29.02 -114.70 -22.99
N MET A 240 29.97 -114.33 -22.12
CA MET A 240 31.11 -115.17 -21.76
C MET A 240 30.64 -116.42 -21.01
N VAL A 241 29.72 -116.27 -20.06
CA VAL A 241 29.11 -117.40 -19.35
C VAL A 241 28.41 -118.33 -20.34
N SER A 242 27.57 -117.82 -21.24
CA SER A 242 26.90 -118.65 -22.26
C SER A 242 27.88 -119.35 -23.20
N ASN A 243 29.03 -118.73 -23.53
CA ASN A 243 30.07 -119.38 -24.33
C ASN A 243 30.77 -120.50 -23.54
N LEU A 244 31.06 -120.29 -22.26
CA LEU A 244 31.63 -121.30 -21.38
C LEU A 244 30.63 -122.47 -21.16
N GLU A 245 29.34 -122.18 -21.00
CA GLU A 245 28.27 -123.19 -20.91
C GLU A 245 28.19 -124.03 -22.19
N ARG A 246 28.27 -123.40 -23.38
CA ARG A 246 28.28 -124.13 -24.66
C ARG A 246 29.52 -125.01 -24.79
N SER A 247 30.70 -124.47 -24.49
CA SER A 247 31.95 -125.26 -24.51
C SER A 247 31.89 -126.43 -23.53
N LEU A 248 31.30 -126.23 -22.34
CA LEU A 248 31.06 -127.30 -21.37
C LEU A 248 30.11 -128.37 -21.92
N GLN A 249 29.02 -127.98 -22.59
CA GLN A 249 28.11 -128.91 -23.25
C GLN A 249 28.78 -129.69 -24.39
N GLU A 250 29.57 -129.02 -25.24
CA GLU A 250 30.34 -129.67 -26.31
C GLU A 250 31.30 -130.72 -25.73
N LEU A 251 32.08 -130.36 -24.69
CA LEU A 251 32.94 -131.30 -23.98
C LEU A 251 32.16 -132.47 -23.34
N GLN A 252 30.97 -132.23 -22.80
CA GLN A 252 30.09 -133.29 -22.30
C GLN A 252 29.65 -134.24 -23.42
N THR A 253 29.25 -133.70 -24.58
CA THR A 253 28.85 -134.52 -25.74
C THR A 253 30.02 -135.32 -26.30
N GLU A 254 31.22 -134.73 -26.41
CA GLU A 254 32.42 -135.44 -26.84
C GLU A 254 32.77 -136.57 -25.86
N HIS A 255 32.63 -136.33 -24.55
CA HIS A 255 32.85 -137.35 -23.54
C HIS A 255 31.87 -138.53 -23.70
N ASP A 256 30.59 -138.25 -23.91
CA ASP A 256 29.56 -139.27 -24.12
C ASP A 256 29.75 -140.01 -25.45
N ASP A 257 30.14 -139.33 -26.53
CA ASP A 257 30.46 -139.93 -27.83
C ASP A 257 31.69 -140.83 -27.74
N LEU A 258 32.75 -140.42 -27.04
CA LEU A 258 33.92 -141.26 -26.79
C LEU A 258 33.55 -142.50 -25.94
N LYS A 259 32.67 -142.32 -24.94
CA LYS A 259 32.14 -143.43 -24.14
C LYS A 259 31.32 -144.39 -25.00
N LEU A 260 30.50 -143.89 -25.92
CA LEU A 260 29.72 -144.68 -26.87
C LEU A 260 30.62 -145.39 -27.88
N GLN A 261 31.63 -144.72 -28.42
CA GLN A 261 32.63 -145.33 -29.31
C GLN A 261 33.35 -146.48 -28.60
N ARG A 262 33.72 -146.30 -27.33
CA ARG A 262 34.31 -147.36 -26.51
C ARG A 262 33.37 -148.56 -26.34
N GLN A 263 32.07 -148.33 -26.12
CA GLN A 263 31.08 -149.41 -26.07
C GLN A 263 30.89 -150.09 -27.44
N LYS A 264 30.81 -149.32 -28.53
CA LYS A 264 30.70 -149.86 -29.90
C LYS A 264 31.91 -150.71 -30.25
N ALA A 265 33.12 -150.27 -29.93
CA ALA A 265 34.34 -151.04 -30.15
C ALA A 265 34.26 -152.40 -29.44
N ALA A 266 33.82 -152.42 -28.17
CA ALA A 266 33.62 -153.65 -27.42
C ALA A 266 32.57 -154.59 -28.07
N VAL A 267 31.44 -154.06 -28.55
CA VAL A 267 30.43 -154.87 -29.26
C VAL A 267 30.94 -155.40 -30.60
N THR A 268 31.69 -154.59 -31.37
CA THR A 268 32.27 -155.06 -32.64
C THR A 268 33.33 -156.12 -32.45
N GLU A 269 33.99 -156.15 -31.30
CA GLU A 269 34.87 -157.24 -30.90
C GLU A 269 34.06 -158.53 -30.70
N GLU A 270 32.97 -158.48 -29.93
CA GLU A 270 32.05 -159.62 -29.75
C GLU A 270 31.43 -160.12 -31.07
N ASP A 271 31.04 -159.22 -31.98
CA ASP A 271 30.43 -159.61 -33.25
C ASP A 271 31.44 -160.23 -34.23
N LYS A 272 32.71 -159.81 -34.20
CA LYS A 272 33.79 -160.48 -34.96
C LYS A 272 34.01 -161.90 -34.47
N GLU A 273 33.92 -162.13 -33.15
CA GLU A 273 33.96 -163.48 -32.58
C GLU A 273 32.77 -164.33 -33.08
N ARG A 274 31.55 -163.76 -33.13
CA ARG A 274 30.36 -164.46 -33.66
C ARG A 274 30.48 -164.77 -35.16
N LEU A 275 30.92 -163.83 -35.99
CA LEU A 275 31.01 -164.03 -37.44
C LEU A 275 32.00 -165.15 -37.82
N LEU A 276 33.09 -165.29 -37.07
CA LEU A 276 34.02 -166.41 -37.25
C LEU A 276 33.30 -167.76 -37.06
N THR A 277 32.38 -167.85 -36.10
CA THR A 277 31.59 -169.08 -35.89
C THR A 277 30.60 -169.38 -37.02
N ASP A 278 30.03 -168.35 -37.68
CA ASP A 278 29.04 -168.52 -38.73
C ASP A 278 29.63 -168.79 -40.12
N LEU A 279 30.80 -168.23 -40.43
CA LEU A 279 31.56 -168.61 -41.63
C LEU A 279 31.93 -170.09 -41.62
N GLN A 280 32.20 -170.64 -40.43
CA GLN A 280 32.37 -172.07 -40.21
C GLN A 280 31.12 -172.91 -40.58
N LYS A 281 29.90 -172.37 -40.43
CA LYS A 281 28.63 -173.04 -40.78
C LYS A 281 28.23 -172.88 -42.25
N LYS A 282 28.63 -171.79 -42.91
CA LYS A 282 28.27 -171.56 -44.32
C LYS A 282 29.05 -172.46 -45.28
N VAL A 283 30.32 -172.74 -44.96
CA VAL A 283 31.13 -173.72 -45.70
C VAL A 283 30.43 -175.09 -45.71
N THR A 284 29.90 -175.54 -44.58
CA THR A 284 29.19 -176.83 -44.47
C THR A 284 27.81 -176.85 -45.15
N SER A 285 27.27 -175.69 -45.54
CA SER A 285 25.96 -175.56 -46.19
C SER A 285 26.03 -175.44 -47.72
N LEU A 286 27.07 -174.79 -48.26
CA LEU A 286 27.22 -174.62 -49.71
C LEU A 286 27.51 -175.95 -50.43
N GLU A 287 28.06 -176.92 -49.71
CA GLU A 287 28.24 -178.30 -50.19
C GLU A 287 26.92 -178.99 -50.59
N ARG A 288 25.75 -178.51 -50.14
CA ARG A 288 24.48 -179.25 -50.24
C ARG A 288 23.54 -178.82 -51.37
N ARG A 289 23.79 -177.71 -52.08
CA ARG A 289 22.74 -176.99 -52.84
C ARG A 289 22.84 -177.03 -54.38
N LEU A 290 23.52 -178.02 -54.96
CA LEU A 290 23.85 -178.05 -56.39
C LEU A 290 22.83 -178.76 -57.35
N GLN A 291 21.51 -178.86 -57.10
CA GLN A 291 20.58 -179.65 -57.99
C GLN A 291 19.08 -179.12 -58.15
N GLY A 292 18.68 -178.44 -59.29
CA GLY A 292 17.37 -178.52 -60.09
C GLY A 292 16.13 -177.51 -60.05
N ASN A 293 15.36 -177.22 -61.19
CA ASN A 293 14.28 -176.15 -61.52
C ASN A 293 12.93 -176.57 -62.33
N LEU A 294 11.87 -175.68 -62.59
CA LEU A 294 10.49 -175.84 -63.30
C LEU A 294 9.75 -174.58 -64.04
N SER A 295 8.45 -174.63 -64.56
CA SER A 295 7.76 -173.87 -65.73
C SER A 295 6.28 -173.20 -65.69
N GLN A 296 5.52 -173.11 -66.84
CA GLN A 296 4.69 -172.05 -67.58
C GLN A 296 3.26 -171.53 -67.15
N ASP A 297 2.54 -172.05 -66.15
CA ASP A 297 1.16 -171.59 -65.78
C ASP A 297 1.11 -170.14 -65.21
N GLU A 298 2.31 -169.62 -64.91
CA GLU A 298 2.58 -168.32 -64.32
C GLU A 298 2.14 -167.14 -65.22
N HIS A 299 2.17 -167.31 -66.55
CA HIS A 299 1.98 -166.18 -67.47
C HIS A 299 0.54 -165.65 -67.60
N LEU A 300 -0.51 -166.46 -67.46
CA LEU A 300 -1.90 -165.97 -67.57
C LEU A 300 -2.33 -165.20 -66.30
N GLN A 301 -1.77 -165.61 -65.16
CA GLN A 301 -1.98 -164.94 -63.88
C GLN A 301 -1.44 -163.51 -63.88
N GLU A 302 -0.35 -163.26 -64.63
CA GLU A 302 0.25 -161.93 -64.78
C GLU A 302 -0.69 -160.91 -65.46
N LEU A 303 -1.46 -161.31 -66.47
CA LEU A 303 -2.31 -160.37 -67.24
C LEU A 303 -3.55 -159.89 -66.47
N LEU A 304 -4.18 -160.78 -65.71
CA LEU A 304 -5.31 -160.41 -64.84
C LEU A 304 -4.86 -159.51 -63.69
N GLN A 305 -3.65 -159.76 -63.19
CA GLN A 305 -2.99 -158.91 -62.20
C GLN A 305 -2.75 -157.50 -62.76
N GLU A 306 -2.34 -157.37 -64.03
CA GLU A 306 -2.13 -156.07 -64.71
C GLU A 306 -3.41 -155.24 -64.87
N LYS A 307 -4.54 -155.85 -65.23
CA LYS A 307 -5.81 -155.10 -65.32
C LYS A 307 -6.23 -154.56 -63.94
N SER A 308 -6.09 -155.39 -62.89
CA SER A 308 -6.45 -154.97 -61.53
C SER A 308 -5.55 -153.84 -61.00
N SER A 309 -4.26 -153.84 -61.36
CA SER A 309 -3.35 -152.77 -60.98
C SER A 309 -3.64 -151.46 -61.72
N LEU A 310 -4.07 -151.53 -62.99
CA LEU A 310 -4.49 -150.35 -63.75
C LEU A 310 -5.77 -149.70 -63.21
N ASP A 311 -6.79 -150.50 -62.86
CA ASP A 311 -8.03 -150.00 -62.26
C ASP A 311 -7.75 -149.34 -60.89
N GLN A 312 -6.85 -149.94 -60.10
CA GLN A 312 -6.40 -149.37 -58.83
C GLN A 312 -5.65 -148.03 -59.02
N SER A 313 -4.73 -147.97 -59.98
CA SER A 313 -3.97 -146.74 -60.28
C SER A 313 -4.89 -145.59 -60.72
N LEU A 314 -5.95 -145.89 -61.48
CA LEU A 314 -6.92 -144.87 -61.90
C LEU A 314 -7.76 -144.34 -60.73
N GLU A 315 -8.09 -145.19 -59.75
CA GLU A 315 -8.81 -144.74 -58.55
C GLU A 315 -7.89 -143.95 -57.61
N GLU A 316 -6.63 -144.36 -57.46
CA GLU A 316 -5.60 -143.62 -56.71
C GLU A 316 -5.39 -142.22 -57.30
N THR A 317 -5.22 -142.10 -58.62
CA THR A 317 -5.07 -140.79 -59.27
C THR A 317 -6.30 -139.89 -59.11
N ARG A 318 -7.53 -140.45 -59.05
CA ARG A 318 -8.75 -139.67 -58.75
C ARG A 318 -8.77 -139.18 -57.30
N ALA A 319 -8.39 -140.03 -56.34
CA ALA A 319 -8.30 -139.67 -54.94
C ALA A 319 -7.26 -138.57 -54.70
N GLU A 320 -6.10 -138.68 -55.36
CA GLU A 320 -5.06 -137.64 -55.34
C GLU A 320 -5.55 -136.32 -55.93
N LEU A 321 -6.26 -136.35 -57.06
CA LEU A 321 -6.81 -135.15 -57.70
C LEU A 321 -7.87 -134.47 -56.82
N LEU A 322 -8.71 -135.24 -56.12
CA LEU A 322 -9.66 -134.72 -55.14
C LEU A 322 -8.94 -134.08 -53.95
N ALA A 323 -7.91 -134.73 -53.40
CA ALA A 323 -7.12 -134.18 -52.30
C ALA A 323 -6.40 -132.87 -52.68
N VAL A 324 -5.84 -132.80 -53.89
CA VAL A 324 -5.24 -131.56 -54.41
C VAL A 324 -6.32 -130.48 -54.58
N ARG A 325 -7.50 -130.83 -55.09
CA ARG A 325 -8.61 -129.88 -55.24
C ARG A 325 -9.11 -129.35 -53.90
N THR A 326 -9.25 -130.18 -52.87
CA THR A 326 -9.67 -129.75 -51.52
C THR A 326 -8.61 -128.87 -50.87
N ASN A 327 -7.33 -129.28 -50.93
CA ASN A 327 -6.23 -128.48 -50.41
C ASN A 327 -6.16 -127.11 -51.10
N HIS A 328 -6.36 -127.06 -52.42
CA HIS A 328 -6.42 -125.80 -53.14
C HIS A 328 -7.61 -124.94 -52.68
N ALA A 329 -8.80 -125.51 -52.53
CA ALA A 329 -9.98 -124.80 -52.02
C ALA A 329 -9.76 -124.22 -50.61
N ASP A 330 -9.08 -124.95 -49.72
CA ASP A 330 -8.73 -124.49 -48.37
C ASP A 330 -7.73 -123.33 -48.42
N THR A 331 -6.70 -123.44 -49.28
CA THR A 331 -5.74 -122.34 -49.48
C THR A 331 -6.40 -121.08 -50.02
N VAL A 332 -7.30 -121.21 -51.00
CA VAL A 332 -8.08 -120.09 -51.55
C VAL A 332 -8.96 -119.47 -50.47
N SER A 333 -9.68 -120.30 -49.69
CA SER A 333 -10.54 -119.80 -48.59
C SER A 333 -9.74 -119.05 -47.53
N SER A 334 -8.53 -119.52 -47.18
CA SER A 334 -7.62 -118.85 -46.26
C SER A 334 -7.13 -117.51 -46.80
N LEU A 335 -6.75 -117.46 -48.08
CA LEU A 335 -6.34 -116.22 -48.75
C LEU A 335 -7.49 -115.21 -48.83
N GLU A 336 -8.71 -115.65 -49.18
CA GLU A 336 -9.90 -114.79 -49.19
C GLU A 336 -10.24 -114.23 -47.81
N ALA A 337 -10.12 -115.05 -46.76
CA ALA A 337 -10.28 -114.59 -45.38
C ALA A 337 -9.20 -113.58 -44.96
N GLN A 338 -7.95 -113.79 -45.38
CA GLN A 338 -6.85 -112.86 -45.13
C GLN A 338 -7.05 -111.53 -45.87
N VAL A 339 -7.47 -111.57 -47.14
CA VAL A 339 -7.81 -110.38 -47.94
C VAL A 339 -8.96 -109.61 -47.29
N SER A 340 -10.00 -110.31 -46.81
CA SER A 340 -11.12 -109.69 -46.09
C SER A 340 -10.67 -109.01 -44.80
N LYS A 341 -9.80 -109.67 -44.02
CA LYS A 341 -9.23 -109.11 -42.79
C LYS A 341 -8.35 -107.89 -43.06
N MET A 342 -7.48 -107.95 -44.08
CA MET A 342 -6.68 -106.80 -44.51
C MET A 342 -7.56 -105.64 -44.99
N SER A 343 -8.62 -105.93 -45.75
CA SER A 343 -9.56 -104.92 -46.23
C SER A 343 -10.28 -104.22 -45.07
N CYS A 344 -10.71 -104.98 -44.04
CA CYS A 344 -11.31 -104.41 -42.83
C CYS A 344 -10.32 -103.52 -42.07
N SER A 345 -9.07 -103.99 -41.89
CA SER A 345 -8.01 -103.22 -41.22
C SER A 345 -7.67 -101.93 -41.96
N ILE A 346 -7.65 -101.95 -43.30
CA ILE A 346 -7.45 -100.74 -44.12
C ILE A 346 -8.58 -99.73 -43.87
N VAL A 347 -9.84 -100.18 -43.85
CA VAL A 347 -10.99 -99.29 -43.59
C VAL A 347 -10.89 -98.67 -42.19
N GLU A 348 -10.57 -99.47 -41.16
CA GLU A 348 -10.39 -98.98 -39.78
C GLU A 348 -9.30 -97.91 -39.69
N LEU A 349 -8.14 -98.15 -40.31
CA LEU A 349 -7.03 -97.20 -40.37
C LEU A 349 -7.41 -95.92 -41.13
N GLN A 350 -8.17 -96.02 -42.22
CA GLN A 350 -8.67 -94.86 -42.95
C GLN A 350 -9.63 -94.02 -42.08
N THR A 351 -10.53 -94.64 -41.31
CA THR A 351 -11.39 -93.91 -40.36
C THR A 351 -10.59 -93.23 -39.26
N LEU A 352 -9.59 -93.89 -38.69
CA LEU A 352 -8.73 -93.31 -37.65
C LEU A 352 -7.92 -92.13 -38.19
N LEU A 353 -7.37 -92.25 -39.41
CA LEU A 353 -6.65 -91.17 -40.07
C LEU A 353 -7.57 -89.95 -40.26
N ARG A 354 -8.80 -90.18 -40.75
CA ARG A 354 -9.79 -89.11 -40.94
C ARG A 354 -10.16 -88.41 -39.63
N HIS A 355 -10.36 -89.16 -38.54
CA HIS A 355 -10.59 -88.57 -37.22
C HIS A 355 -9.37 -87.78 -36.69
N LYS A 356 -8.16 -88.28 -36.92
CA LYS A 356 -6.93 -87.56 -36.56
C LYS A 356 -6.81 -86.25 -37.37
N GLU A 357 -7.12 -86.27 -38.66
CA GLU A 357 -7.13 -85.10 -39.52
C GLU A 357 -8.20 -84.08 -39.11
N GLU A 358 -9.42 -84.54 -38.82
CA GLU A 358 -10.53 -83.70 -38.34
C GLU A 358 -10.21 -83.06 -36.99
N SER A 359 -9.68 -83.83 -36.02
CA SER A 359 -9.26 -83.28 -34.72
C SER A 359 -8.11 -82.27 -34.87
N SER A 360 -7.09 -82.57 -35.70
CA SER A 360 -6.00 -81.62 -35.99
C SER A 360 -6.48 -80.35 -36.68
N ARG A 361 -7.47 -80.46 -37.58
CA ARG A 361 -8.11 -79.31 -38.23
C ARG A 361 -8.86 -78.45 -37.20
N ALA A 362 -9.67 -79.08 -36.33
CA ALA A 362 -10.40 -78.37 -35.28
C ALA A 362 -9.47 -77.68 -34.27
N TYR A 363 -8.34 -78.30 -33.91
CA TYR A 363 -7.32 -77.64 -33.08
C TYR A 363 -6.72 -76.42 -33.78
N ARG A 364 -6.36 -76.53 -35.06
CA ARG A 364 -5.84 -75.41 -35.85
C ARG A 364 -6.85 -74.27 -35.97
N GLU A 365 -8.11 -74.57 -36.28
CA GLU A 365 -9.16 -73.54 -36.36
C GLU A 365 -9.37 -72.82 -35.02
N ARG A 366 -9.31 -73.55 -33.89
CA ARG A 366 -9.39 -72.93 -32.56
C ARG A 366 -8.19 -72.04 -32.27
N THR A 367 -6.98 -72.47 -32.62
CA THR A 367 -5.79 -71.64 -32.42
C THR A 367 -5.80 -70.42 -33.33
N ASP A 368 -6.21 -70.58 -34.60
CA ASP A 368 -6.26 -69.49 -35.57
C ASP A 368 -7.31 -68.45 -35.18
N THR A 369 -8.49 -68.88 -34.71
CA THR A 369 -9.51 -67.97 -34.17
C THR A 369 -9.05 -67.26 -32.90
N GLN A 370 -8.31 -67.94 -32.02
CA GLN A 370 -7.73 -67.32 -30.84
C GLN A 370 -6.65 -66.29 -31.20
N ILE A 371 -5.78 -66.60 -32.17
CA ILE A 371 -4.77 -65.67 -32.70
C ILE A 371 -5.46 -64.44 -33.31
N ALA A 372 -6.46 -64.63 -34.17
CA ALA A 372 -7.20 -63.53 -34.79
C ALA A 372 -7.88 -62.62 -33.75
N ASN A 373 -8.45 -63.19 -32.69
CA ASN A 373 -9.04 -62.42 -31.60
C ASN A 373 -7.99 -61.61 -30.83
N LEU A 374 -6.83 -62.20 -30.54
CA LEU A 374 -5.73 -61.49 -29.86
C LEU A 374 -5.16 -60.38 -30.75
N GLU A 375 -4.99 -60.63 -32.05
CA GLU A 375 -4.54 -59.62 -33.02
C GLU A 375 -5.52 -58.45 -33.09
N GLN A 376 -6.84 -58.73 -33.14
CA GLN A 376 -7.86 -57.68 -33.12
C GLN A 376 -7.81 -56.87 -31.83
N GLN A 377 -7.67 -57.53 -30.67
CA GLN A 377 -7.56 -56.85 -29.39
C GLN A 377 -6.33 -55.93 -29.33
N VAL A 378 -5.19 -56.36 -29.89
CA VAL A 378 -3.99 -55.53 -30.00
C VAL A 378 -4.21 -54.34 -30.93
N LEU A 379 -4.90 -54.53 -32.06
CA LEU A 379 -5.24 -53.44 -32.98
C LEU A 379 -6.14 -52.40 -32.31
N ASP A 380 -7.22 -52.83 -31.65
CA ASP A 380 -8.16 -51.95 -30.95
C ASP A 380 -7.43 -51.17 -29.83
N SER A 381 -6.56 -51.85 -29.08
CA SER A 381 -5.74 -51.23 -28.03
C SER A 381 -4.79 -50.18 -28.61
N ASN A 382 -4.20 -50.44 -29.78
CA ASN A 382 -3.29 -49.54 -30.46
C ASN A 382 -4.02 -48.31 -31.05
N GLU A 383 -5.24 -48.48 -31.57
CA GLU A 383 -6.08 -47.35 -31.99
C GLU A 383 -6.49 -46.48 -30.81
N SER A 384 -6.88 -47.10 -29.68
CA SER A 384 -7.15 -46.36 -28.45
C SER A 384 -5.93 -45.60 -27.93
N LEU A 385 -4.75 -46.22 -28.00
CA LEU A 385 -3.48 -45.58 -27.64
C LEU A 385 -3.21 -44.37 -28.54
N ARG A 386 -3.31 -44.53 -29.87
CA ARG A 386 -3.11 -43.43 -30.84
C ARG A 386 -4.09 -42.28 -30.62
N SER A 387 -5.36 -42.57 -30.31
CA SER A 387 -6.33 -41.52 -29.98
C SER A 387 -5.95 -40.77 -28.70
N ALA A 388 -5.49 -41.49 -27.66
CA ALA A 388 -5.03 -40.88 -26.42
C ALA A 388 -3.75 -40.05 -26.62
N GLU A 389 -2.80 -40.54 -27.40
CA GLU A 389 -1.58 -39.81 -27.80
C GLU A 389 -1.94 -38.51 -28.53
N GLN A 390 -2.87 -38.57 -29.49
CA GLN A 390 -3.34 -37.39 -30.21
C GLN A 390 -3.96 -36.36 -29.24
N GLN A 391 -4.83 -36.80 -28.33
CA GLN A 391 -5.41 -35.90 -27.32
C GLN A 391 -4.36 -35.27 -26.39
N ILE A 392 -3.31 -36.01 -26.03
CA ILE A 392 -2.20 -35.48 -25.24
C ILE A 392 -1.46 -34.41 -26.03
N THR A 393 -1.17 -34.64 -27.32
CA THR A 393 -0.50 -33.64 -28.16
C THR A 393 -1.33 -32.36 -28.34
N GLU A 394 -2.65 -32.49 -28.52
CA GLU A 394 -3.56 -31.34 -28.65
C GLU A 394 -3.63 -30.54 -27.34
N LYS A 395 -3.73 -31.23 -26.19
CA LYS A 395 -3.68 -30.57 -24.88
C LYS A 395 -2.33 -29.91 -24.61
N GLN A 396 -1.23 -30.53 -25.02
CA GLN A 396 0.11 -29.95 -24.91
C GLN A 396 0.21 -28.66 -25.74
N GLN A 397 -0.20 -28.69 -27.01
CA GLN A 397 -0.21 -27.49 -27.85
C GLN A 397 -1.11 -26.38 -27.30
N HIS A 398 -2.26 -26.72 -26.73
CA HIS A 398 -3.14 -25.76 -26.09
C HIS A 398 -2.49 -25.13 -24.86
N MET A 399 -1.83 -25.93 -24.02
CA MET A 399 -1.08 -25.46 -22.86
C MET A 399 0.09 -24.55 -23.27
N ASP A 400 0.86 -24.92 -24.30
CA ASP A 400 1.95 -24.11 -24.84
C ASP A 400 1.44 -22.76 -25.38
N LYS A 401 0.28 -22.75 -26.06
CA LYS A 401 -0.38 -21.52 -26.51
C LYS A 401 -0.76 -20.61 -25.35
N LEU A 402 -1.45 -21.14 -24.33
CA LEU A 402 -1.81 -20.36 -23.14
C LEU A 402 -0.57 -19.84 -22.41
N GLN A 403 0.49 -20.65 -22.31
CA GLN A 403 1.75 -20.23 -21.71
C GLN A 403 2.40 -19.09 -22.50
N GLY A 404 2.36 -19.16 -23.84
CA GLY A 404 2.79 -18.08 -24.73
C GLY A 404 1.98 -16.80 -24.52
N GLU A 405 0.65 -16.88 -24.52
CA GLU A 405 -0.25 -15.74 -24.28
C GLU A 405 -0.02 -15.11 -22.90
N TRP A 406 0.07 -15.93 -21.85
CA TRP A 406 0.36 -15.45 -20.50
C TRP A 406 1.74 -14.78 -20.41
N SER A 407 2.75 -15.34 -21.08
CA SER A 407 4.09 -14.74 -21.12
C SER A 407 4.11 -13.39 -21.85
N ALA A 408 3.33 -13.26 -22.93
CA ALA A 408 3.19 -12.01 -23.68
C ALA A 408 2.45 -10.94 -22.85
N GLU A 409 1.36 -11.31 -22.19
CA GLU A 409 0.61 -10.40 -21.32
C GLU A 409 1.46 -9.95 -20.13
N LYS A 410 2.23 -10.88 -19.53
CA LYS A 410 3.19 -10.54 -18.48
C LYS A 410 4.22 -9.53 -18.99
N ALA A 411 4.84 -9.78 -20.14
CA ALA A 411 5.82 -8.86 -20.72
C ALA A 411 5.21 -7.48 -21.03
N PHE A 412 3.96 -7.44 -21.48
CA PHE A 412 3.22 -6.20 -21.73
C PHE A 412 2.96 -5.41 -20.44
N LEU A 413 2.53 -6.08 -19.36
CA LEU A 413 2.32 -5.46 -18.06
C LEU A 413 3.65 -4.98 -17.45
N ASP A 414 4.72 -5.78 -17.54
CA ASP A 414 6.06 -5.39 -17.09
C ASP A 414 6.54 -4.14 -17.85
N GLN A 415 6.29 -4.05 -19.16
CA GLN A 415 6.61 -2.85 -19.94
C GLN A 415 5.80 -1.63 -19.49
N GLN A 416 4.49 -1.78 -19.22
CA GLN A 416 3.68 -0.68 -18.69
C GLN A 416 4.16 -0.21 -17.32
N LEU A 417 4.56 -1.13 -16.44
CA LEU A 417 5.10 -0.80 -15.12
C LEU A 417 6.39 0.00 -15.25
N CYS A 418 7.33 -0.41 -16.11
CA CYS A 418 8.56 0.33 -16.39
C CYS A 418 8.27 1.76 -16.86
N LEU A 419 7.31 1.94 -17.79
CA LEU A 419 6.94 3.26 -18.29
C LEU A 419 6.31 4.14 -17.20
N LEU A 420 5.44 3.56 -16.36
CA LEU A 420 4.82 4.28 -15.23
C LEU A 420 5.85 4.66 -14.17
N GLU A 421 6.79 3.78 -13.86
CA GLU A 421 7.91 4.08 -12.95
C GLU A 421 8.79 5.19 -13.49
N GLN A 422 9.15 5.14 -14.77
CA GLN A 422 9.92 6.21 -15.41
C GLN A 422 9.17 7.55 -15.33
N GLN A 423 7.86 7.56 -15.64
CA GLN A 423 7.07 8.79 -15.55
C GLN A 423 6.98 9.33 -14.11
N ARG A 424 6.87 8.45 -13.11
CA ARG A 424 6.88 8.83 -11.70
C ARG A 424 8.24 9.40 -11.30
N GLN A 425 9.32 8.79 -11.75
CA GLN A 425 10.68 9.24 -11.48
C GLN A 425 10.94 10.62 -12.11
N GLU A 426 10.58 10.82 -13.38
CA GLU A 426 10.71 12.12 -14.05
C GLU A 426 9.91 13.22 -13.34
N LYS A 427 8.69 12.91 -12.88
CA LYS A 427 7.88 13.85 -12.08
C LYS A 427 8.54 14.16 -10.74
N ALA A 428 9.09 13.16 -10.07
CA ALA A 428 9.82 13.35 -8.81
C ALA A 428 11.04 14.27 -9.03
N SER A 429 11.88 13.98 -10.03
CA SER A 429 13.04 14.82 -10.36
C SER A 429 12.66 16.26 -10.70
N ARG A 430 11.58 16.48 -11.46
CA ARG A 430 11.08 17.85 -11.73
C ARG A 430 10.62 18.58 -10.47
N LEU A 431 9.97 17.88 -9.54
CA LEU A 431 9.57 18.47 -8.26
C LEU A 431 10.78 18.76 -7.37
N GLU A 432 11.77 17.86 -7.34
CA GLU A 432 13.03 18.06 -6.63
C GLU A 432 13.79 19.28 -7.15
N GLU A 433 13.90 19.44 -8.48
CA GLU A 433 14.48 20.62 -9.11
C GLU A 433 13.72 21.91 -8.74
N SER A 434 12.39 21.87 -8.74
CA SER A 434 11.57 23.01 -8.32
C SER A 434 11.72 23.34 -6.84
N ILE A 435 11.84 22.34 -5.97
CA ILE A 435 12.08 22.54 -4.54
C ILE A 435 13.46 23.16 -4.35
N ALA A 436 14.48 22.67 -5.07
CA ALA A 436 15.84 23.21 -5.01
C ALA A 436 15.87 24.67 -5.46
N SER A 437 15.19 25.03 -6.56
CA SER A 437 15.13 26.43 -7.03
C SER A 437 14.41 27.36 -6.04
N LEU A 438 13.30 26.91 -5.45
CA LEU A 438 12.60 27.68 -4.42
C LEU A 438 13.44 27.81 -3.14
N GLN A 439 14.23 26.79 -2.79
CA GLN A 439 15.16 26.86 -1.66
C GLN A 439 16.29 27.87 -1.91
N THR A 440 16.84 27.93 -3.13
CA THR A 440 17.86 28.94 -3.46
C THR A 440 17.26 30.34 -3.46
N GLU A 441 16.07 30.55 -4.02
CA GLU A 441 15.37 31.84 -3.97
C GLU A 441 15.05 32.27 -2.53
N ARG A 442 14.59 31.34 -1.69
CA ARG A 442 14.39 31.62 -0.27
C ARG A 442 15.70 32.06 0.41
N GLN A 443 16.81 31.40 0.11
CA GLN A 443 18.11 31.75 0.68
C GLN A 443 18.56 33.16 0.23
N THR A 444 18.44 33.48 -1.05
CA THR A 444 18.82 34.82 -1.55
C THR A 444 17.95 35.92 -0.97
N LEU A 445 16.65 35.68 -0.81
CA LEU A 445 15.74 36.60 -0.12
C LEU A 445 16.11 36.77 1.36
N GLN A 446 16.48 35.68 2.04
CA GLN A 446 16.91 35.71 3.43
C GLN A 446 18.21 36.52 3.60
N ASP A 447 19.18 36.32 2.71
CA ASP A 447 20.42 37.11 2.68
C ASP A 447 20.13 38.60 2.43
N ARG A 448 19.18 38.89 1.53
CA ARG A 448 18.74 40.26 1.24
C ARG A 448 18.07 40.93 2.44
N VAL A 449 17.23 40.21 3.18
CA VAL A 449 16.62 40.70 4.43
C VAL A 449 17.70 40.99 5.46
N ALA A 450 18.67 40.09 5.65
CA ALA A 450 19.78 40.30 6.58
C ALA A 450 20.61 41.55 6.22
N ASP A 451 20.82 41.82 4.92
CA ASP A 451 21.49 43.03 4.47
C ASP A 451 20.66 44.31 4.71
N LEU A 452 19.35 44.25 4.51
CA LEU A 452 18.44 45.36 4.82
C LEU A 452 18.38 45.63 6.33
N ASP A 453 18.37 44.61 7.17
CA ASP A 453 18.45 44.76 8.63
C ASP A 453 19.77 45.44 9.04
N LYS A 454 20.91 45.04 8.47
CA LYS A 454 22.19 45.72 8.70
C LYS A 454 22.15 47.18 8.26
N GLN A 455 21.49 47.49 7.14
CA GLN A 455 21.32 48.88 6.69
C GLN A 455 20.42 49.68 7.63
N ARG A 456 19.33 49.09 8.12
CA ARG A 456 18.46 49.68 9.14
C ARG A 456 19.25 49.98 10.41
N ASP A 457 19.99 49.01 10.94
CA ASP A 457 20.75 49.18 12.19
C ASP A 457 21.83 50.27 12.06
N LYS A 458 22.46 50.39 10.89
CA LYS A 458 23.36 51.51 10.56
C LYS A 458 22.62 52.84 10.53
N ALA A 459 21.46 52.92 9.88
CA ALA A 459 20.65 54.14 9.87
C ALA A 459 20.21 54.52 11.29
N ASP A 460 19.72 53.57 12.08
CA ASP A 460 19.28 53.77 13.46
C ASP A 460 20.43 54.24 14.36
N SER A 461 21.62 53.65 14.24
CA SER A 461 22.80 54.12 14.98
C SER A 461 23.23 55.53 14.57
N THR A 462 23.19 55.87 13.28
CA THR A 462 23.47 57.25 12.83
C THR A 462 22.42 58.24 13.33
N LEU A 463 21.15 57.84 13.37
CA LEU A 463 20.05 58.68 13.82
C LEU A 463 20.10 58.88 15.34
N ARG A 464 20.45 57.84 16.11
CA ARG A 464 20.74 57.96 17.55
C ARG A 464 21.87 58.95 17.83
N ARG A 465 22.99 58.85 17.09
CA ARG A 465 24.10 59.81 17.20
C ARG A 465 23.62 61.24 16.91
N GLN A 466 22.81 61.45 15.87
CA GLN A 466 22.27 62.77 15.56
C GLN A 466 21.32 63.29 16.66
N ILE A 467 20.51 62.43 17.28
CA ILE A 467 19.68 62.80 18.42
C ILE A 467 20.56 63.21 19.60
N GLU A 468 21.58 62.43 19.94
CA GLU A 468 22.54 62.75 21.01
C GLU A 468 23.25 64.08 20.75
N GLU A 469 23.70 64.33 19.52
CA GLU A 469 24.32 65.60 19.10
C GLU A 469 23.35 66.78 19.22
N LEU A 470 22.09 66.61 18.81
CA LEU A 470 21.05 67.63 18.96
C LEU A 470 20.72 67.91 20.42
N GLU A 471 20.64 66.88 21.26
CA GLU A 471 20.45 67.02 22.71
C GLU A 471 21.62 67.77 23.34
N GLN A 472 22.85 67.45 22.94
CA GLN A 472 24.04 68.18 23.38
C GLN A 472 24.00 69.64 22.95
N CYS A 473 23.70 69.93 21.68
CA CYS A 473 23.58 71.32 21.19
C CYS A 473 22.46 72.08 21.91
N ARG A 474 21.35 71.41 22.20
CA ARG A 474 20.23 71.98 22.97
C ARG A 474 20.66 72.29 24.41
N ALA A 475 21.40 71.39 25.05
CA ALA A 475 21.95 71.61 26.38
C ALA A 475 22.96 72.76 26.39
N GLU A 476 23.85 72.83 25.40
CA GLU A 476 24.79 73.94 25.23
C GLU A 476 24.09 75.27 24.99
N LEU A 477 23.04 75.29 24.17
CA LEU A 477 22.21 76.48 23.96
C LEU A 477 21.50 76.90 25.25
N ASN A 478 20.95 75.95 26.00
CA ASN A 478 20.32 76.22 27.28
C ASN A 478 21.33 76.78 28.28
N ASN A 479 22.53 76.21 28.36
CA ASN A 479 23.63 76.73 29.20
C ASN A 479 24.07 78.14 28.75
N ARG A 480 24.14 78.42 27.45
CA ARG A 480 24.40 79.78 26.94
C ARG A 480 23.27 80.73 27.29
N GLN A 481 22.03 80.27 27.22
CA GLN A 481 20.86 81.05 27.60
C GLN A 481 20.89 81.36 29.10
N THR A 482 21.19 80.40 29.97
CA THR A 482 21.34 80.66 31.42
C THR A 482 22.45 81.65 31.70
N VAL A 483 23.64 81.47 31.09
CA VAL A 483 24.75 82.42 31.22
C VAL A 483 24.35 83.81 30.70
N SER A 484 23.68 83.90 29.56
CA SER A 484 23.19 85.18 29.04
C SER A 484 22.17 85.84 29.97
N THR A 485 21.28 85.06 30.60
CA THR A 485 20.34 85.59 31.60
C THR A 485 21.05 86.06 32.87
N GLU A 486 22.10 85.36 33.30
CA GLU A 486 22.92 85.76 34.43
C GLU A 486 23.71 87.03 34.12
N ILE A 487 24.29 87.15 32.92
CA ILE A 487 24.94 88.39 32.45
C ILE A 487 23.93 89.53 32.41
N ALA A 488 22.74 89.32 31.86
CA ALA A 488 21.70 90.35 31.83
C ALA A 488 21.29 90.79 33.24
N LYS A 489 21.19 89.84 34.19
CA LYS A 489 20.92 90.13 35.59
C LYS A 489 22.05 90.93 36.25
N ALA A 490 23.31 90.54 36.04
CA ALA A 490 24.47 91.28 36.54
C ALA A 490 24.56 92.69 35.93
N LEU A 491 24.20 92.86 34.66
CA LEU A 491 24.09 94.16 34.01
C LEU A 491 22.97 95.01 34.63
N GLU A 492 21.82 94.43 34.98
CA GLU A 492 20.76 95.16 35.67
C GLU A 492 21.14 95.50 37.11
N GLU A 493 21.81 94.59 37.83
CA GLU A 493 22.35 94.85 39.17
C GLU A 493 23.38 96.00 39.15
N THR A 494 24.29 96.01 38.17
CA THR A 494 25.24 97.12 37.99
C THR A 494 24.54 98.41 37.54
N ARG A 495 23.45 98.34 36.75
CA ARG A 495 22.60 99.49 36.41
C ARG A 495 21.94 100.07 37.66
N GLN A 496 21.38 99.23 38.52
CA GLN A 496 20.79 99.63 39.79
C GLN A 496 21.83 100.24 40.74
N GLN A 497 22.99 99.62 40.90
CA GLN A 497 24.10 100.19 41.69
C GLN A 497 24.52 101.56 41.15
N LYS A 498 24.58 101.72 39.82
CA LYS A 498 24.88 103.02 39.20
C LYS A 498 23.78 104.04 39.49
N GLU A 499 22.51 103.67 39.42
CA GLU A 499 21.39 104.55 39.77
C GLU A 499 21.41 104.95 41.25
N GLU A 500 21.70 104.02 42.16
CA GLU A 500 21.89 104.29 43.60
C GLU A 500 23.05 105.24 43.84
N LEU A 501 24.23 104.97 43.25
CA LEU A 501 25.38 105.88 43.32
C LEU A 501 25.06 107.25 42.73
N GLN A 502 24.31 107.31 41.62
CA GLN A 502 23.87 108.57 41.02
C GLN A 502 22.90 109.33 41.94
N THR A 503 22.04 108.62 42.66
CA THR A 503 21.15 109.18 43.68
C THR A 503 21.95 109.70 44.88
N GLN A 504 22.93 108.93 45.37
CA GLN A 504 23.86 109.34 46.43
C GLN A 504 24.69 110.56 46.02
N VAL A 505 25.22 110.60 44.80
CA VAL A 505 25.91 111.78 44.24
C VAL A 505 24.93 112.95 44.14
N GLY A 506 23.69 112.72 43.74
CA GLY A 506 22.63 113.73 43.73
C GLY A 506 22.32 114.29 45.11
N GLU A 507 22.28 113.45 46.13
CA GLU A 507 22.10 113.81 47.54
C GLU A 507 23.31 114.56 48.09
N LEU A 508 24.53 114.06 47.86
CA LEU A 508 25.77 114.75 48.22
C LEU A 508 25.88 116.12 47.52
N THR A 509 25.47 116.22 46.26
CA THR A 509 25.43 117.50 45.52
C THR A 509 24.39 118.44 46.11
N ARG A 510 23.24 117.92 46.53
CA ARG A 510 22.18 118.70 47.19
C ARG A 510 22.62 119.17 48.58
N SER A 511 23.31 118.30 49.34
CA SER A 511 23.95 118.60 50.61
C SER A 511 25.06 119.65 50.45
N LEU A 512 25.94 119.49 49.46
CA LEU A 512 26.97 120.47 49.12
C LEU A 512 26.36 121.82 48.73
N LYS A 513 25.25 121.84 47.96
CA LYS A 513 24.50 123.07 47.69
C LYS A 513 23.92 123.69 48.95
N SER A 514 23.36 122.88 49.86
CA SER A 514 22.88 123.35 51.17
C SER A 514 24.01 123.95 51.99
N SER A 515 25.14 123.25 52.17
CA SER A 515 26.31 123.79 52.85
C SER A 515 26.91 125.00 52.15
N ARG A 516 26.82 125.09 50.81
CA ARG A 516 27.25 126.29 50.07
C ARG A 516 26.29 127.47 50.26
N GLN A 517 24.98 127.22 50.39
CA GLN A 517 23.98 128.22 50.80
C GLN A 517 24.15 128.62 52.27
N GLU A 518 24.45 127.68 53.16
CA GLU A 518 24.78 127.95 54.55
C GLU A 518 26.05 128.78 54.64
N LEU A 519 27.10 128.42 53.89
CA LEU A 519 28.31 129.23 53.76
C LEU A 519 28.01 130.61 53.18
N SER A 520 27.15 130.75 52.17
CA SER A 520 26.76 132.07 51.67
C SER A 520 26.01 132.89 52.72
N THR A 521 25.11 132.27 53.49
CA THR A 521 24.41 132.95 54.60
C THR A 521 25.35 133.30 55.75
N VAL A 522 26.37 132.49 56.03
CA VAL A 522 27.42 132.79 57.02
C VAL A 522 28.33 133.90 56.50
N THR A 523 28.62 133.92 55.20
CA THR A 523 29.39 134.99 54.56
C THR A 523 28.60 136.30 54.58
N GLU A 524 27.29 136.27 54.33
CA GLU A 524 26.39 137.42 54.49
C GLU A 524 26.29 137.87 55.96
N LYS A 525 26.19 136.96 56.92
CA LYS A 525 26.24 137.27 58.36
C LYS A 525 27.58 137.87 58.79
N LEU A 526 28.71 137.43 58.20
CA LEU A 526 30.04 138.02 58.40
C LEU A 526 30.13 139.42 57.79
N ILE A 527 29.51 139.68 56.64
CA ILE A 527 29.41 141.00 56.03
C ILE A 527 28.50 141.93 56.84
N GLN A 528 27.40 141.40 57.41
CA GLN A 528 26.54 142.12 58.36
C GLN A 528 27.26 142.44 59.68
N GLY A 529 28.11 141.51 60.16
CA GLY A 529 28.97 141.66 61.34
C GLY A 529 30.11 142.67 61.14
N ARG A 530 30.70 142.73 59.94
CA ARG A 530 31.66 143.80 59.58
C ARG A 530 30.99 145.17 59.59
N ARG A 531 29.82 145.33 58.95
CA ARG A 531 29.07 146.59 58.91
C ARG A 531 28.68 147.09 60.31
N THR A 532 28.22 146.21 61.20
CA THR A 532 27.82 146.59 62.57
C THR A 532 28.99 146.92 63.50
N SER A 533 30.19 146.36 63.27
CA SER A 533 31.39 146.75 64.04
C SER A 533 32.07 148.01 63.47
N GLU A 534 32.06 148.21 62.15
CA GLU A 534 32.53 149.45 61.50
C GLU A 534 31.67 150.66 61.93
N HIS A 535 30.37 150.47 62.18
CA HIS A 535 29.50 151.49 62.79
C HIS A 535 29.78 151.75 64.28
N SER A 536 30.37 150.80 65.02
CA SER A 536 30.82 151.01 66.40
C SER A 536 32.23 151.63 66.48
N ARG A 537 32.99 151.59 65.38
CA ARG A 537 34.38 152.07 65.28
C ARG A 537 34.49 153.49 64.67
N MET A 538 33.44 153.96 63.99
CA MET A 538 33.37 155.30 63.37
C MET A 538 32.95 156.42 64.35
N ILE A 539 32.41 156.11 65.54
CA ILE A 539 31.91 157.10 66.51
C ILE A 539 32.98 157.59 67.52
N SER A 540 34.11 156.89 67.68
CA SER A 540 35.15 157.27 68.67
C SER A 540 36.44 157.83 68.05
N TYR A 541 36.48 158.08 66.74
CA TYR A 541 37.65 158.63 66.03
C TYR A 541 37.27 159.89 65.21
N LEU A 542 36.51 160.80 65.83
CA LEU A 542 36.32 162.20 65.39
C LEU A 542 36.53 163.19 66.55
N GLU A 543 37.49 162.91 67.45
CA GLU A 543 37.86 163.90 68.47
C GLU A 543 39.36 163.98 68.81
N VAL A 544 40.22 163.13 68.24
CA VAL A 544 41.67 163.22 68.39
C VAL A 544 42.25 162.55 67.13
N GLU A 545 42.36 163.19 65.97
CA GLU A 545 43.22 164.35 65.66
C GLU A 545 44.57 164.27 66.35
N VAL A 546 45.65 164.47 65.59
CA VAL A 546 47.06 164.22 65.94
C VAL A 546 47.43 162.77 65.61
N GLU A 547 47.82 162.54 64.36
CA GLU A 547 49.22 162.70 63.90
C GLU A 547 50.06 161.48 64.28
N THR A 548 50.98 161.11 63.38
CA THR A 548 51.94 160.00 63.47
C THR A 548 51.38 158.65 62.99
N LEU A 549 51.15 158.41 61.69
CA LEU A 549 52.08 158.40 60.54
C LEU A 549 53.34 157.54 60.74
N THR A 550 53.40 156.44 59.99
CA THR A 550 54.62 155.74 59.53
C THR A 550 54.21 155.09 58.20
N GLU A 551 54.35 155.71 57.03
CA GLU A 551 55.54 156.16 56.30
C GLU A 551 56.60 155.08 55.99
N GLN A 552 56.73 154.83 54.67
CA GLN A 552 57.94 154.51 53.89
C GLN A 552 58.36 153.04 53.62
N LEU A 553 58.19 152.72 52.31
CA LEU A 553 59.09 152.02 51.38
C LEU A 553 59.23 150.48 51.47
N HIS A 554 58.66 149.77 50.48
CA HIS A 554 59.43 149.23 49.33
C HIS A 554 58.55 148.58 48.23
N CYS A 555 58.68 149.18 47.03
CA CYS A 555 58.75 148.76 45.63
C CYS A 555 58.60 147.29 45.11
N PRO A 556 58.36 147.13 43.78
CA PRO A 556 57.52 146.12 43.10
C PRO A 556 58.35 145.10 42.27
N GLU A 557 57.83 144.22 41.39
CA GLU A 557 57.52 144.51 39.98
C GLU A 557 57.13 143.23 39.18
N VAL A 558 55.97 143.27 38.50
CA VAL A 558 55.64 142.83 37.10
C VAL A 558 55.49 141.36 36.68
N CYS A 559 54.47 141.19 35.82
CA CYS A 559 54.05 140.02 35.04
C CYS A 559 54.95 139.77 33.82
N GLU A 560 54.98 138.52 33.33
CA GLU A 560 54.64 138.12 31.94
C GLU A 560 54.90 136.61 31.75
N GLU A 561 54.32 136.10 30.66
CA GLU A 561 54.17 134.71 30.25
C GLU A 561 55.48 134.06 29.73
N ASP A 562 55.51 132.72 29.82
CA ASP A 562 55.81 131.76 28.74
C ASP A 562 56.73 130.57 29.12
N HIS A 563 56.12 129.39 28.94
CA HIS A 563 56.59 128.17 28.29
C HIS A 563 57.96 127.52 28.58
N ASN A 564 57.82 126.22 28.87
CA ASN A 564 58.73 125.08 28.67
C ASN A 564 59.87 124.82 29.66
N GLY A 565 59.73 123.67 30.33
CA GLY A 565 60.71 122.59 30.18
C GLY A 565 61.34 122.09 31.47
N SER A 566 61.15 120.79 31.77
CA SER A 566 62.25 119.81 31.71
C SER A 566 62.00 118.57 32.62
N VAL A 567 61.74 117.44 31.95
CA VAL A 567 62.37 116.12 32.16
C VAL A 567 62.07 115.36 33.45
N THR A 568 61.32 114.25 33.31
CA THR A 568 61.93 112.90 33.18
C THR A 568 61.14 112.04 32.21
N VAL A 569 61.81 111.61 31.14
CA VAL A 569 61.54 110.46 30.27
C VAL A 569 62.15 109.25 31.02
N ASP A 570 61.44 108.17 31.32
CA ASP A 570 60.97 107.17 30.36
C ASP A 570 59.46 106.86 30.49
N ASP A 571 58.67 107.59 29.71
CA ASP A 571 57.51 107.03 29.05
C ASP A 571 57.98 106.06 27.94
N LEU A 572 57.18 105.02 27.66
CA LEU A 572 57.13 104.26 26.39
C LEU A 572 57.73 102.83 26.29
N ASP A 573 57.85 102.02 27.37
CA ASP A 573 58.15 100.57 27.16
C ASP A 573 57.77 99.55 28.26
N HIS A 574 56.84 99.85 29.18
CA HIS A 574 56.45 98.86 30.22
C HIS A 574 54.95 98.66 30.50
N ILE A 575 54.07 99.42 29.83
CA ILE A 575 52.65 99.07 29.61
C ILE A 575 52.50 98.29 28.26
N GLN A 576 53.58 97.59 27.86
CA GLN A 576 53.66 96.62 26.76
C GLN A 576 54.46 95.35 27.13
N LYS A 577 54.54 94.99 28.43
CA LYS A 577 55.22 93.77 28.90
C LYS A 577 54.44 92.90 29.90
N VAL A 578 53.20 93.25 30.21
CA VAL A 578 52.29 92.41 31.04
C VAL A 578 50.95 92.13 30.33
N ASN A 579 50.86 92.49 29.05
CA ASN A 579 49.74 92.16 28.15
C ASN A 579 50.26 91.73 26.77
N ARG A 580 51.24 90.80 26.78
CA ARG A 580 51.71 90.04 25.61
C ARG A 580 51.96 88.56 25.95
N ASP A 581 52.10 88.23 27.24
CA ASP A 581 52.13 86.86 27.77
C ASP A 581 50.74 86.17 27.86
N LEU A 582 49.67 86.86 27.45
CA LEU A 582 48.34 86.27 27.20
C LEU A 582 47.95 86.27 25.72
N GLU A 583 48.83 86.78 24.84
CA GLU A 583 48.72 86.70 23.37
C GLU A 583 49.82 85.81 22.75
N GLN A 584 50.50 85.01 23.56
CA GLN A 584 51.46 83.97 23.15
C GLN A 584 51.06 82.58 23.67
N GLN A 585 49.77 82.24 23.57
CA GLN A 585 49.26 80.85 23.70
C GLN A 585 48.21 80.50 22.63
N LEU A 586 48.13 81.26 21.53
CA LEU A 586 47.21 81.01 20.41
C LEU A 586 47.89 81.13 19.04
N SER A 587 49.13 80.64 18.90
CA SER A 587 49.81 80.59 17.60
C SER A 587 50.67 79.35 17.34
N ASP A 588 50.40 78.22 18.01
CA ASP A 588 51.09 76.94 17.73
C ASP A 588 50.15 75.70 17.76
N LYS A 589 48.91 75.86 17.28
CA LYS A 589 48.06 74.70 16.93
C LYS A 589 47.28 74.94 15.65
N ASN A 590 48.01 75.05 14.54
CA ASN A 590 47.44 74.63 13.27
C ASN A 590 48.52 74.07 12.33
N ARG A 591 48.47 72.74 12.14
CA ARG A 591 48.32 72.05 10.84
C ARG A 591 49.10 70.72 10.84
N LYS A 592 48.38 69.58 10.82
CA LYS A 592 48.35 68.67 9.66
C LYS A 592 47.51 67.42 9.90
N LEU A 593 46.55 67.29 8.99
CA LEU A 593 45.76 66.16 8.54
C LEU A 593 46.50 64.81 8.39
N LYS A 594 45.81 63.73 8.84
CA LYS A 594 45.70 62.34 8.33
C LYS A 594 46.97 61.44 8.28
N PRO A 595 46.86 60.08 8.25
CA PRO A 595 45.67 59.20 8.34
C PRO A 595 45.83 57.93 9.25
N GLU A 596 44.75 57.15 9.32
CA GLU A 596 44.73 55.66 9.38
C GLU A 596 44.83 54.85 10.70
N SER A 597 44.11 53.72 10.59
CA SER A 597 44.15 52.44 11.30
C SER A 597 43.54 52.31 12.70
N GLU A 598 42.49 51.48 12.70
CA GLU A 598 42.21 50.38 13.62
C GLU A 598 41.69 50.69 15.03
N ALA A 599 40.45 50.24 15.20
CA ALA A 599 39.74 50.19 16.46
C ALA A 599 40.07 48.91 17.23
N GLU A 600 40.05 49.08 18.54
CA GLU A 600 39.63 48.12 19.57
C GLU A 600 40.59 47.02 20.06
N ALA A 601 41.16 47.35 21.21
CA ALA A 601 41.51 46.42 22.26
C ALA A 601 40.25 45.74 22.84
N LYS A 602 40.33 44.41 23.06
CA LYS A 602 40.23 43.80 24.40
C LYS A 602 40.59 42.32 24.34
N GLU A 603 41.84 42.07 24.70
CA GLU A 603 42.42 40.78 25.06
C GLU A 603 42.32 40.58 26.59
N LYS A 604 41.94 39.37 27.02
CA LYS A 604 42.58 38.51 28.07
C LYS A 604 41.57 37.43 28.52
N VAL A 605 41.65 36.16 28.07
CA VAL A 605 42.61 35.04 28.41
C VAL A 605 42.18 34.35 29.72
N PRO A 606 42.30 33.00 29.93
CA PRO A 606 43.21 32.02 29.28
C PRO A 606 42.59 30.69 28.75
N GLU A 607 43.20 30.09 27.70
CA GLU A 607 44.04 28.84 27.64
C GLU A 607 43.32 27.50 27.94
N SER A 608 43.22 26.56 26.98
CA SER A 608 44.24 25.56 26.51
C SER A 608 44.43 24.42 27.54
N ARG A 609 44.56 23.12 27.25
CA ARG A 609 44.94 22.33 26.07
C ARG A 609 44.78 20.82 26.37
N ALA A 610 44.43 20.03 25.34
CA ALA A 610 44.77 18.63 25.03
C ALA A 610 44.81 17.48 26.08
N GLU A 611 44.24 16.32 25.69
CA GLU A 611 44.61 15.00 26.21
C GLU A 611 44.74 13.96 25.08
N LYS A 612 45.81 13.16 25.12
CA LYS A 612 46.06 11.94 24.31
C LYS A 612 46.97 10.99 25.11
N HIS A 613 46.59 9.70 25.16
CA HIS A 613 47.36 8.49 25.57
C HIS A 613 47.79 8.41 27.06
N GLU A 614 47.92 7.26 27.75
CA GLU A 614 48.29 5.90 27.33
C GLU A 614 47.86 4.80 28.36
N ARG A 615 47.98 3.56 27.90
CA ARG A 615 47.68 2.19 28.39
C ARG A 615 48.04 1.78 29.84
N VAL A 616 47.44 0.65 30.30
CA VAL A 616 48.05 -0.72 30.38
C VAL A 616 47.05 -1.75 30.94
N CYS A 617 46.89 -2.89 30.25
CA CYS A 617 46.11 -4.10 30.61
C CYS A 617 46.91 -5.01 31.58
N PRO A 618 46.42 -6.19 32.09
CA PRO A 618 46.13 -7.38 31.25
C PRO A 618 44.94 -8.28 31.70
N ASP A 619 44.08 -8.67 30.74
CA ASP A 619 43.79 -10.03 30.19
C ASP A 619 44.23 -11.31 30.97
N PRO A 620 43.72 -12.57 30.74
CA PRO A 620 42.95 -13.10 29.57
C PRO A 620 41.92 -14.27 29.93
N PRO A 621 41.65 -15.35 29.12
CA PRO A 621 40.37 -15.68 28.44
C PRO A 621 39.93 -17.19 28.67
N PRO A 622 39.30 -18.01 27.77
CA PRO A 622 38.59 -17.81 26.48
C PRO A 622 37.26 -18.60 26.25
N ALA A 623 36.58 -18.23 25.13
CA ALA A 623 35.79 -18.99 24.14
C ALA A 623 34.76 -20.09 24.52
N SER A 624 33.54 -19.99 23.95
CA SER A 624 32.88 -20.94 23.00
C SER A 624 31.33 -20.86 23.04
N THR A 625 30.68 -21.07 21.89
CA THR A 625 29.23 -21.33 21.65
C THR A 625 28.69 -22.49 22.52
N PRO A 626 27.35 -22.68 22.79
CA PRO A 626 26.36 -23.17 21.81
C PRO A 626 24.85 -22.89 22.12
N SER A 627 23.99 -23.55 21.34
CA SER A 627 22.51 -23.59 21.23
C SER A 627 21.72 -24.19 22.44
N PRO A 628 20.42 -24.58 22.27
CA PRO A 628 19.22 -24.13 23.00
C PRO A 628 18.88 -24.94 24.28
N PRO A 629 17.71 -24.73 24.94
CA PRO A 629 17.13 -25.76 25.80
C PRO A 629 15.76 -26.27 25.34
N THR A 630 15.69 -27.59 25.40
CA THR A 630 14.53 -28.48 25.41
C THR A 630 13.74 -28.38 26.73
N SER A 631 12.43 -28.67 26.61
CA SER A 631 11.51 -29.33 27.56
C SER A 631 11.48 -28.92 29.04
N ASN A 632 10.29 -28.58 29.55
CA ASN A 632 9.69 -29.31 30.68
C ASN A 632 8.21 -28.93 30.91
N THR A 633 7.36 -29.93 30.70
CA THR A 633 5.96 -30.03 31.11
C THR A 633 5.82 -29.86 32.62
N THR A 634 4.99 -28.92 33.07
CA THR A 634 4.51 -28.90 34.47
C THR A 634 3.02 -29.20 34.46
N VAL A 635 2.70 -30.40 34.94
CA VAL A 635 1.36 -30.90 35.22
C VAL A 635 0.80 -30.12 36.42
N THR A 636 -0.37 -29.49 36.25
CA THR A 636 -1.23 -29.14 37.38
C THR A 636 -2.49 -29.99 37.26
N ASN A 637 -2.60 -30.92 38.21
CA ASN A 637 -3.68 -31.87 38.35
C ASN A 637 -4.75 -31.23 39.23
N THR A 638 -5.95 -30.99 38.70
CA THR A 638 -7.14 -30.65 39.48
C THR A 638 -8.22 -31.66 39.12
N SER A 639 -8.35 -32.69 39.95
CA SER A 639 -9.36 -33.73 39.87
C SER A 639 -10.69 -33.22 40.42
N ASP A 640 -11.72 -33.13 39.59
CA ASP A 640 -13.13 -33.05 40.04
C ASP A 640 -14.06 -33.67 38.98
N LEU A 641 -14.55 -34.88 39.27
CA LEU A 641 -15.83 -35.50 38.85
C LEU A 641 -16.26 -35.47 37.36
N ASN A 642 -15.35 -35.15 36.43
CA ASN A 642 -15.61 -35.24 34.98
C ASN A 642 -14.76 -36.31 34.27
N ASP A 643 -13.75 -36.84 34.96
CA ASP A 643 -12.76 -37.77 34.39
C ASP A 643 -13.39 -39.06 33.84
N SER A 644 -14.47 -39.60 34.38
CA SER A 644 -15.08 -40.82 33.79
C SER A 644 -15.76 -40.57 32.43
N ARG A 645 -16.15 -39.33 32.14
CA ARG A 645 -16.69 -38.91 30.83
C ARG A 645 -15.58 -38.41 29.91
N GLU A 646 -14.57 -37.76 30.46
CA GLU A 646 -13.46 -37.18 29.70
C GLU A 646 -12.41 -38.24 29.29
N ILE A 647 -12.12 -39.22 30.15
CA ILE A 647 -11.40 -40.46 29.80
C ILE A 647 -12.15 -41.19 28.67
N ASN A 648 -13.48 -41.17 28.69
CA ASN A 648 -14.29 -41.75 27.63
C ASN A 648 -14.17 -41.01 26.30
N PHE A 649 -14.03 -39.69 26.27
CA PHE A 649 -13.88 -38.94 25.03
C PHE A 649 -12.45 -38.98 24.47
N GLU A 650 -11.43 -38.98 25.31
CA GLU A 650 -10.04 -39.23 24.89
C GLU A 650 -9.88 -40.67 24.37
N TYR A 651 -10.45 -41.66 25.07
CA TYR A 651 -10.44 -43.05 24.61
C TYR A 651 -11.28 -43.23 23.36
N LEU A 652 -12.48 -42.63 23.28
CA LEU A 652 -13.32 -42.66 22.08
C LEU A 652 -12.65 -41.95 20.91
N LYS A 653 -11.97 -40.83 21.14
CA LYS A 653 -11.15 -40.16 20.12
C LYS A 653 -10.04 -41.08 19.63
N HIS A 654 -9.34 -41.76 20.52
CA HIS A 654 -8.30 -42.73 20.16
C HIS A 654 -8.89 -43.95 19.41
N VAL A 655 -10.05 -44.45 19.82
CA VAL A 655 -10.75 -45.56 19.18
C VAL A 655 -11.29 -45.16 17.80
N VAL A 656 -11.83 -43.94 17.64
CA VAL A 656 -12.26 -43.41 16.34
C VAL A 656 -11.07 -43.18 15.41
N LEU A 657 -9.97 -42.61 15.92
CA LEU A 657 -8.74 -42.41 15.15
C LEU A 657 -8.15 -43.75 14.70
N LYS A 658 -8.07 -44.72 15.62
CA LYS A 658 -7.61 -46.08 15.33
C LYS A 658 -8.55 -46.76 14.35
N PHE A 659 -9.87 -46.64 14.51
CA PHE A 659 -10.86 -47.18 13.59
C PHE A 659 -10.72 -46.62 12.17
N MET A 660 -10.52 -45.30 12.02
CA MET A 660 -10.27 -44.67 10.72
C MET A 660 -8.93 -45.07 10.07
N SER A 661 -8.00 -45.62 10.85
CA SER A 661 -6.66 -46.02 10.40
C SER A 661 -6.41 -47.54 10.45
N SER A 662 -7.42 -48.36 10.75
CA SER A 662 -7.30 -49.82 10.94
C SER A 662 -7.56 -50.61 9.66
N ARG A 663 -7.00 -51.82 9.56
CA ARG A 663 -7.32 -52.81 8.50
C ARG A 663 -8.69 -53.46 8.78
N GLU A 664 -9.33 -54.01 7.74
CA GLU A 664 -10.73 -54.47 7.77
C GLU A 664 -11.10 -55.33 8.99
N ALA A 665 -10.28 -56.32 9.35
CA ALA A 665 -10.53 -57.21 10.49
C ALA A 665 -10.45 -56.52 11.87
N GLU A 666 -9.59 -55.50 12.02
CA GLU A 666 -9.42 -54.74 13.27
C GLU A 666 -10.56 -53.72 13.45
N ALA A 667 -11.05 -53.16 12.35
CA ALA A 667 -12.16 -52.22 12.36
C ALA A 667 -13.48 -52.87 12.84
N PHE A 668 -13.74 -54.13 12.50
CA PHE A 668 -14.88 -54.88 13.05
C PHE A 668 -14.80 -55.11 14.55
N GLN A 669 -13.60 -55.39 15.07
CA GLN A 669 -13.38 -55.56 16.52
C GLN A 669 -13.57 -54.24 17.27
N LEU A 670 -13.16 -53.12 16.67
CA LEU A 670 -13.37 -51.78 17.22
C LEU A 670 -14.86 -51.38 17.19
N ILE A 671 -15.61 -51.69 16.13
CA ILE A 671 -17.08 -51.49 16.10
C ILE A 671 -17.73 -52.23 17.26
N ARG A 672 -17.32 -53.47 17.53
CA ARG A 672 -17.86 -54.27 18.64
C ARG A 672 -17.50 -53.69 20.01
N ALA A 673 -16.28 -53.20 20.18
CA ALA A 673 -15.85 -52.53 21.42
C ALA A 673 -16.63 -51.23 21.67
N VAL A 674 -16.80 -50.40 20.63
CA VAL A 674 -17.58 -49.15 20.69
C VAL A 674 -19.06 -49.43 20.94
N SER A 675 -19.61 -50.48 20.34
CA SER A 675 -21.02 -50.87 20.51
C SER A 675 -21.32 -51.25 21.97
N VAL A 676 -20.38 -51.92 22.65
CA VAL A 676 -20.50 -52.23 24.09
C VAL A 676 -20.29 -50.99 24.96
N LEU A 677 -19.34 -50.12 24.61
CA LEU A 677 -19.05 -48.90 25.38
C LEU A 677 -20.16 -47.85 25.28
N LEU A 678 -20.82 -47.74 24.13
CA LEU A 678 -21.88 -46.76 23.84
C LEU A 678 -23.29 -47.38 23.83
N ASN A 679 -23.43 -48.65 24.20
CA ASN A 679 -24.69 -49.40 24.23
C ASN A 679 -25.49 -49.31 22.92
N PHE A 680 -24.82 -49.53 21.79
CA PHE A 680 -25.52 -49.63 20.50
C PHE A 680 -26.48 -50.82 20.49
N THR A 681 -27.61 -50.65 19.81
CA THR A 681 -28.47 -51.79 19.50
C THR A 681 -27.80 -52.68 18.46
N ARG A 682 -28.25 -53.94 18.34
CA ARG A 682 -27.71 -54.86 17.33
C ARG A 682 -27.90 -54.31 15.92
N GLU A 683 -28.99 -53.61 15.69
CA GLU A 683 -29.31 -52.96 14.42
C GLU A 683 -28.35 -51.80 14.10
N GLU A 684 -27.93 -51.03 15.11
CA GLU A 684 -26.97 -49.94 14.96
C GLU A 684 -25.55 -50.47 14.70
N GLU A 685 -25.14 -51.53 15.42
CA GLU A 685 -23.88 -52.22 15.19
C GLU A 685 -23.81 -52.81 13.77
N ASP A 686 -24.88 -53.49 13.32
CA ASP A 686 -24.94 -54.10 11.98
C ASP A 686 -24.99 -53.05 10.86
N MET A 687 -25.60 -51.89 11.09
CA MET A 687 -25.58 -50.77 10.14
C MET A 687 -24.17 -50.23 9.91
N LEU A 688 -23.38 -50.11 10.99
CA LEU A 688 -22.00 -49.63 10.91
C LEU A 688 -21.10 -50.65 10.21
N LYS A 689 -21.31 -51.95 10.46
CA LYS A 689 -20.63 -53.05 9.75
C LYS A 689 -20.91 -53.00 8.24
N GLN A 690 -22.18 -52.94 7.84
CA GLN A 690 -22.57 -52.84 6.43
C GLN A 690 -22.04 -51.57 5.76
N THR A 691 -21.98 -50.46 6.50
CA THR A 691 -21.45 -49.19 5.98
C THR A 691 -19.94 -49.25 5.78
N LEU A 692 -19.22 -49.94 6.67
CA LEU A 692 -17.79 -50.17 6.54
C LEU A 692 -17.49 -51.09 5.35
N GLU A 693 -18.21 -52.21 5.23
CA GLU A 693 -18.10 -53.13 4.07
C GLU A 693 -18.39 -52.41 2.76
N TYR A 694 -19.43 -51.57 2.71
CA TYR A 694 -19.73 -50.76 1.53
C TYR A 694 -18.58 -49.79 1.19
N LYS A 695 -18.02 -49.09 2.19
CA LYS A 695 -16.94 -48.12 1.95
C LYS A 695 -15.64 -48.76 1.49
N MET A 696 -15.40 -50.03 1.85
CA MET A 696 -14.20 -50.78 1.48
C MET A 696 -14.41 -51.68 0.25
N SER A 697 -15.66 -51.90 -0.18
CA SER A 697 -16.00 -52.66 -1.38
C SER A 697 -16.06 -51.75 -2.62
N TRP A 698 -15.37 -52.15 -3.69
CA TRP A 698 -15.40 -51.44 -4.98
C TRP A 698 -16.78 -51.52 -5.68
N PHE A 699 -17.60 -52.52 -5.33
CA PHE A 699 -18.86 -52.84 -6.02
C PHE A 699 -20.11 -52.76 -5.12
N GLY A 700 -19.96 -52.34 -3.86
CA GLY A 700 -21.07 -52.27 -2.92
C GLY A 700 -22.07 -51.16 -3.25
N SER A 701 -23.34 -51.33 -2.88
CA SER A 701 -24.34 -50.25 -2.87
C SER A 701 -24.43 -49.63 -1.48
N LYS A 702 -24.58 -48.30 -1.37
CA LYS A 702 -24.65 -47.62 -0.07
C LYS A 702 -25.82 -48.18 0.76
N PRO A 703 -25.60 -48.68 1.99
CA PRO A 703 -26.67 -49.23 2.80
C PRO A 703 -27.71 -48.15 3.13
N SER A 704 -28.98 -48.46 2.93
CA SER A 704 -30.08 -47.54 3.17
C SER A 704 -30.42 -47.47 4.67
N PRO A 705 -30.44 -46.29 5.30
CA PRO A 705 -30.88 -46.18 6.69
C PRO A 705 -32.37 -46.52 6.77
N LYS A 706 -32.69 -47.67 7.37
CA LYS A 706 -34.08 -48.03 7.68
C LYS A 706 -34.54 -47.13 8.84
N GLY A 707 -35.33 -46.09 8.55
CA GLY A 707 -36.06 -45.39 9.62
C GLY A 707 -36.26 -43.88 9.52
N ILE A 708 -35.90 -43.20 8.42
CA ILE A 708 -36.23 -41.77 8.27
C ILE A 708 -37.03 -41.57 6.98
N ILE A 709 -38.32 -41.29 7.17
CA ILE A 709 -39.29 -40.92 6.12
C ILE A 709 -38.75 -39.67 5.40
N ARG A 710 -38.43 -39.82 4.10
CA ARG A 710 -38.12 -38.69 3.20
C ARG A 710 -39.45 -38.08 2.71
N PRO A 711 -39.62 -36.74 2.72
CA PRO A 711 -40.69 -36.11 1.96
C PRO A 711 -40.36 -36.20 0.46
N SER A 712 -41.28 -36.76 -0.31
CA SER A 712 -41.27 -36.85 -1.75
C SER A 712 -41.20 -35.46 -2.39
N VAL A 713 -40.19 -35.19 -3.21
CA VAL A 713 -40.27 -34.14 -4.23
C VAL A 713 -40.25 -34.82 -5.58
N SER A 714 -41.44 -35.04 -6.10
CA SER A 714 -41.68 -35.32 -7.51
C SER A 714 -41.31 -34.08 -8.32
N GLY A 715 -40.44 -34.26 -9.30
CA GLY A 715 -40.05 -33.21 -10.23
C GLY A 715 -39.41 -33.83 -11.47
N ALA A 716 -40.24 -34.45 -12.31
CA ALA A 716 -39.87 -34.85 -13.65
C ALA A 716 -39.79 -33.61 -14.55
N SER A 717 -38.70 -33.44 -15.31
CA SER A 717 -38.57 -32.58 -16.51
C SER A 717 -37.26 -33.00 -17.19
N HIS A 718 -37.28 -34.05 -18.03
CA HIS A 718 -37.36 -33.99 -19.49
C HIS A 718 -36.28 -33.10 -20.17
N TRP A 719 -35.25 -33.79 -20.70
CA TRP A 719 -34.43 -33.56 -21.90
C TRP A 719 -34.18 -32.12 -22.40
N SER A 720 -32.89 -31.75 -22.43
CA SER A 720 -32.16 -31.48 -23.68
C SER A 720 -30.65 -31.61 -23.49
#